data_AF-A0A7Y5U3D3-F1
#
_entry.id   AF-A0A7Y5U3D3-F1
#
_cell.length_a   1.000
_cell.length_b   1.000
_cell.length_c   1.000
_cell.angle_alpha   90.00
_cell.angle_beta   90.00
_cell.angle_gamma   90.00
#
_symmetry.space_group_name_H-M   'P 1'
#
loop_
_entity.id
_entity.type
_entity.pdbx_description
1 polymer ?
#
loop_
_entity_poly.entity_id
_entity_poly.type
_entity_poly.pdbx_seq_one_letter_code
_entity_poly.pdbx_strand_id
1 'polypeptide(L)'
;MRPADAGIRRVWAVGDGDKIERDARDHPLSGHNSVWDGRTVRVFGARNEIIAFQVIVDADARGVRALSLRLPALASADDRITYRAPAADPTDYVDRPIQIFPVHYMHVEMPSNASWVYDRRSPAAPPDPTGWKPVQLVPENARADRGGLPIQVAPDENQAIWIEIAIDRRRHAGRYRGSIEIAADEVRRTLPIELRVFDFTLPDENSMHAMLFYTSDQPELYHGRNLDAAYHRLAHRHRVELVNAYDEATLPLVWGRFSGEDFTRTHGYEGPGEAVGTVLAPRSFYGPGRGFDERASAWAKSDAWMTFLREKLPRAITFLYMPDEPRPPEYAHIRTLAENIHSNPGPGRALPIFVTSGYVEALDGAIDIWCSGPKGFRLDRVARERERGRQFWFYNGGRPEGGAITIDAPATDARATIWAAFKHDVGVYFYWHAVHWRHNSQKAGDRNQNVWAESITFDNRKQPNKSIDDQGYIHGDGVLIYPGEEKLHPDEDRGVPGPIATIQLANFRRGLQDHQYLTLARRLGLTSLVDKTLASIVPRVFSDAGERVSFPETGDPYDAARLELAGAIEAAHQIQPLRVATPVRFDTLDADRVLGAMQIFPRDNPWNEDITSRPVAANSAAIIRSIGAEAPLGYNLDMNFVIVPPDQPRVPVRITMYPAESDSGPFPIPPNAPIENWPLSQNEDRAALPNPGVTLDQFQRQGTGDRHLIVVDPVNGRLHEFWQARRSDSGWEASQASTFDLTSNAMRPERWTSSDAAGLPIFPAIVRYDEVARGPVTHAMRVTVRRTRRAYVYPARHFASSHTDANLPRMGERLRLRKGFDTSTFPPHARAILEGLKHYGMFVADNGSDWLMSISPDRRFEGLESLSRVKGRDFEVVVPTGADDGPRRK
;
A
#
# COMPACT_ATOMS: atom_id res chain seq x y z
N MET A 1 31.01 1.48 -45.95
CA MET A 1 30.54 2.65 -45.17
C MET A 1 29.03 2.72 -45.32
N ARG A 2 28.26 2.47 -44.25
CA ARG A 2 26.79 2.63 -44.24
C ARG A 2 26.45 4.13 -44.12
N PRO A 3 25.29 4.60 -44.62
CA PRO A 3 24.95 6.01 -44.54
C PRO A 3 24.85 6.41 -43.06
N ALA A 4 25.54 7.48 -42.67
CA ALA A 4 25.41 8.07 -41.34
C ALA A 4 23.98 8.64 -41.23
N ASP A 5 23.11 7.89 -40.54
CA ASP A 5 21.76 8.33 -40.18
C ASP A 5 21.80 9.77 -39.68
N ALA A 6 20.90 10.62 -40.18
CA ALA A 6 20.90 12.03 -39.84
C ALA A 6 20.74 12.27 -38.31
N GLY A 7 21.65 13.03 -37.71
CA GLY A 7 21.55 13.61 -36.35
C GLY A 7 21.77 12.68 -35.15
N ILE A 8 21.57 11.36 -35.26
CA ILE A 8 21.76 10.40 -34.16
C ILE A 8 23.01 9.55 -34.35
N ARG A 9 23.95 9.63 -33.41
CA ARG A 9 25.12 8.75 -33.32
C ARG A 9 24.74 7.36 -32.79
N ARG A 10 24.04 7.31 -31.66
CA ARG A 10 23.70 6.05 -30.96
C ARG A 10 22.45 6.23 -30.10
N VAL A 11 21.73 5.13 -29.88
CA VAL A 11 20.66 5.05 -28.88
C VAL A 11 20.91 3.82 -28.02
N TRP A 12 20.78 3.96 -26.71
CA TRP A 12 20.96 2.90 -25.73
C TRP A 12 20.07 3.15 -24.50
N ALA A 13 20.04 2.22 -23.55
CA ALA A 13 19.24 2.35 -22.33
C ALA A 13 20.05 2.07 -21.07
N VAL A 14 19.60 2.60 -19.95
CA VAL A 14 20.23 2.43 -18.63
C VAL A 14 19.18 2.50 -17.52
N GLY A 15 19.51 1.98 -16.33
CA GLY A 15 18.63 1.97 -15.18
C GLY A 15 18.30 3.38 -14.66
N ASP A 16 17.37 3.44 -13.72
CA ASP A 16 16.95 4.68 -13.04
C ASP A 16 17.91 5.13 -11.92
N GLY A 17 18.88 4.28 -11.56
CA GLY A 17 19.90 4.58 -10.55
C GLY A 17 21.13 5.34 -11.06
N ASP A 18 21.30 5.46 -12.39
CA ASP A 18 22.53 6.00 -12.99
C ASP A 18 22.31 7.41 -13.53
N LYS A 19 23.23 8.33 -13.21
CA LYS A 19 23.23 9.69 -13.75
C LYS A 19 24.13 9.76 -14.98
N ILE A 20 23.53 9.90 -16.16
CA ILE A 20 24.27 10.10 -17.41
C ILE A 20 24.40 11.59 -17.66
N GLU A 21 25.62 12.12 -17.65
CA GLU A 21 25.88 13.55 -17.91
C GLU A 21 25.63 13.92 -19.37
N ARG A 22 25.26 15.18 -19.63
CA ARG A 22 24.83 15.66 -20.95
C ARG A 22 25.91 15.51 -22.05
N ASP A 23 27.17 15.49 -21.65
CA ASP A 23 28.35 15.40 -22.52
C ASP A 23 29.01 13.99 -22.51
N ALA A 24 28.42 13.01 -21.83
CA ALA A 24 28.92 11.64 -21.77
C ALA A 24 28.70 10.87 -23.10
N ARG A 25 29.70 10.85 -23.99
CA ARG A 25 29.56 10.24 -25.34
C ARG A 25 29.90 8.75 -25.44
N ASP A 26 30.77 8.22 -24.59
CA ASP A 26 31.28 6.85 -24.62
C ASP A 26 31.12 6.17 -23.25
N HIS A 27 29.95 6.37 -22.64
CA HIS A 27 29.66 5.85 -21.31
C HIS A 27 29.78 4.31 -21.27
N PRO A 28 30.47 3.70 -20.28
CA PRO A 28 30.65 2.25 -20.21
C PRO A 28 29.34 1.45 -20.25
N LEU A 29 28.29 1.96 -19.61
CA LEU A 29 26.96 1.32 -19.57
C LEU A 29 26.23 1.27 -20.93
N SER A 30 26.74 1.94 -21.96
CA SER A 30 26.15 1.93 -23.31
C SER A 30 26.26 0.59 -24.03
N GLY A 31 27.21 -0.26 -23.63
CA GLY A 31 27.39 -1.61 -24.16
C GLY A 31 26.45 -2.63 -23.53
N HIS A 32 26.38 -2.66 -22.21
CA HIS A 32 25.57 -3.59 -21.42
C HIS A 32 25.39 -3.07 -19.98
N ASN A 33 24.23 -3.29 -19.37
CA ASN A 33 23.91 -3.02 -17.95
C ASN A 33 22.69 -3.87 -17.50
N SER A 34 22.15 -3.64 -16.30
CA SER A 34 21.01 -4.42 -15.76
C SER A 34 19.75 -4.37 -16.64
N VAL A 35 19.53 -3.27 -17.37
CA VAL A 35 18.33 -3.06 -18.20
C VAL A 35 18.59 -3.14 -19.70
N TRP A 36 19.85 -3.24 -20.13
CA TRP A 36 20.24 -3.15 -21.54
C TRP A 36 21.24 -4.23 -21.92
N ASP A 37 20.88 -5.06 -22.89
CA ASP A 37 21.74 -6.15 -23.40
C ASP A 37 22.51 -5.78 -24.69
N GLY A 38 22.55 -4.49 -25.04
CA GLY A 38 23.10 -4.00 -26.30
C GLY A 38 22.06 -3.91 -27.43
N ARG A 39 20.86 -4.45 -27.25
CA ARG A 39 19.80 -4.45 -28.27
C ARG A 39 18.39 -4.21 -27.72
N THR A 40 18.06 -4.79 -26.57
CA THR A 40 16.72 -4.84 -26.00
C THR A 40 16.73 -4.28 -24.59
N VAL A 41 15.77 -3.42 -24.30
CA VAL A 41 15.49 -2.97 -22.93
C VAL A 41 14.78 -4.10 -22.19
N ARG A 42 15.34 -4.56 -21.07
CA ARG A 42 14.73 -5.57 -20.20
C ARG A 42 14.51 -4.99 -18.82
N VAL A 43 13.26 -4.91 -18.41
CA VAL A 43 12.87 -4.42 -17.08
C VAL A 43 11.95 -5.42 -16.40
N PHE A 44 11.85 -5.31 -15.08
CA PHE A 44 11.00 -6.18 -14.29
C PHE A 44 10.38 -5.44 -13.11
N GLY A 45 9.24 -5.93 -12.64
CA GLY A 45 8.59 -5.43 -11.43
C GLY A 45 7.45 -6.32 -10.97
N ALA A 46 6.98 -6.08 -9.75
CA ALA A 46 5.78 -6.70 -9.18
C ALA A 46 4.54 -5.88 -9.56
N ARG A 47 3.35 -6.46 -9.33
CA ARG A 47 2.11 -5.68 -9.40
C ARG A 47 2.11 -4.61 -8.30
N ASN A 48 1.41 -3.50 -8.56
CA ASN A 48 1.36 -2.33 -7.69
C ASN A 48 2.73 -1.66 -7.45
N GLU A 49 3.57 -1.61 -8.49
CA GLU A 49 4.87 -0.95 -8.45
C GLU A 49 5.04 0.00 -9.64
N ILE A 50 5.81 1.08 -9.45
CA ILE A 50 6.33 1.90 -10.55
C ILE A 50 7.76 1.46 -10.84
N ILE A 51 8.04 1.14 -12.09
CA ILE A 51 9.40 0.92 -12.57
C ILE A 51 9.81 2.06 -13.49
N ALA A 52 11.11 2.34 -13.54
CA ALA A 52 11.68 3.36 -14.39
C ALA A 52 13.00 2.90 -15.02
N PHE A 53 13.32 3.51 -16.16
CA PHE A 53 14.60 3.39 -16.86
C PHE A 53 14.76 4.61 -17.78
N GLN A 54 15.95 4.75 -18.37
CA GLN A 54 16.30 5.86 -19.25
C GLN A 54 16.65 5.34 -20.64
N VAL A 55 16.19 6.04 -21.68
CA VAL A 55 16.70 5.91 -23.04
C VAL A 55 17.60 7.09 -23.32
N ILE A 56 18.85 6.82 -23.68
CA ILE A 56 19.84 7.84 -23.99
C ILE A 56 19.97 7.96 -25.51
N VAL A 57 19.82 9.18 -26.01
CA VAL A 57 20.01 9.52 -27.43
C VAL A 57 21.27 10.36 -27.55
N ASP A 58 22.32 9.77 -28.11
CA ASP A 58 23.59 10.46 -28.40
C ASP A 58 23.47 11.15 -29.77
N ALA A 59 23.53 12.48 -29.80
CA ALA A 59 23.57 13.23 -31.05
C ALA A 59 24.94 13.12 -31.73
N ASP A 60 24.96 13.23 -33.05
CA ASP A 60 26.20 13.40 -33.81
C ASP A 60 26.62 14.89 -33.89
N ALA A 61 27.69 15.18 -34.63
CA ALA A 61 28.23 16.53 -34.78
C ALA A 61 27.26 17.55 -35.44
N ARG A 62 26.09 17.13 -35.92
CA ARG A 62 25.04 18.03 -36.45
C ARG A 62 23.96 18.38 -35.41
N GLY A 63 23.85 17.61 -34.33
CA GLY A 63 22.75 17.73 -33.37
C GLY A 63 21.43 17.16 -33.90
N VAL A 64 20.38 17.27 -33.08
CA VAL A 64 19.00 16.91 -33.42
C VAL A 64 18.11 18.12 -33.18
N ARG A 65 17.35 18.57 -34.19
CA ARG A 65 16.49 19.76 -34.06
C ARG A 65 15.17 19.45 -33.37
N ALA A 66 14.64 18.25 -33.61
CA ALA A 66 13.38 17.80 -33.02
C ALA A 66 13.48 16.30 -32.66
N LEU A 67 13.76 16.02 -31.39
CA LEU A 67 13.73 14.68 -30.80
C LEU A 67 12.39 14.42 -30.10
N SER A 68 11.78 13.28 -30.34
CA SER A 68 10.59 12.78 -29.63
C SER A 68 10.72 11.28 -29.41
N LEU A 69 10.11 10.79 -28.34
CA LEU A 69 10.06 9.38 -27.99
C LEU A 69 8.64 9.00 -27.58
N ARG A 70 8.21 7.79 -27.94
CA ARG A 70 6.95 7.19 -27.49
C ARG A 70 7.14 5.73 -27.13
N LEU A 71 6.35 5.24 -26.18
CA LEU A 71 6.16 3.81 -25.93
C LEU A 71 4.65 3.53 -26.03
N PRO A 72 4.11 3.21 -27.22
CA PRO A 72 2.66 3.16 -27.42
C PRO A 72 1.94 2.14 -26.54
N ALA A 73 2.55 0.98 -26.34
CA ALA A 73 2.05 -0.06 -25.43
C ALA A 73 3.11 -1.13 -25.14
N LEU A 74 2.83 -1.89 -24.07
CA LEU A 74 3.43 -3.19 -23.77
C LEU A 74 2.29 -4.23 -23.78
N ALA A 75 2.45 -5.31 -24.54
CA ALA A 75 1.42 -6.34 -24.70
C ALA A 75 1.90 -7.73 -24.28
N SER A 76 1.03 -8.45 -23.58
CA SER A 76 1.09 -9.89 -23.35
C SER A 76 0.09 -10.61 -24.28
N ALA A 77 -0.11 -11.92 -24.11
CA ALA A 77 -1.06 -12.70 -24.91
C ALA A 77 -2.53 -12.23 -24.71
N ASP A 78 -2.89 -11.81 -23.49
CA ASP A 78 -4.26 -11.53 -23.06
C ASP A 78 -4.40 -10.22 -22.25
N ASP A 79 -3.33 -9.44 -22.08
CA ASP A 79 -3.31 -8.18 -21.33
C ASP A 79 -2.41 -7.13 -22.02
N ARG A 80 -2.64 -5.85 -21.73
CA ARG A 80 -1.96 -4.71 -22.35
C ARG A 80 -1.85 -3.52 -21.41
N ILE A 81 -0.67 -2.92 -21.39
CA ILE A 81 -0.40 -1.61 -20.78
C ILE A 81 -0.28 -0.60 -21.92
N THR A 82 -1.17 0.40 -21.96
CA THR A 82 -1.24 1.35 -23.08
C THR A 82 -0.84 2.75 -22.64
N TYR A 83 -0.08 3.45 -23.46
CA TYR A 83 0.27 4.83 -23.21
C TYR A 83 -0.91 5.77 -23.43
N ARG A 84 -0.99 6.79 -22.59
CA ARG A 84 -1.93 7.90 -22.70
C ARG A 84 -1.15 9.21 -22.53
N ALA A 85 -1.39 10.16 -23.43
CA ALA A 85 -0.77 11.48 -23.35
C ALA A 85 -1.16 12.20 -22.05
N PRO A 86 -0.26 13.02 -21.46
CA PRO A 86 -0.54 13.80 -20.26
C PRO A 86 -1.72 14.76 -20.46
N ALA A 87 -2.51 14.90 -19.40
CA ALA A 87 -3.42 16.03 -19.25
C ALA A 87 -2.65 17.32 -18.91
N ALA A 88 -3.36 18.43 -18.75
CA ALA A 88 -2.76 19.68 -18.28
C ALA A 88 -2.18 19.52 -16.87
N ASP A 89 -2.91 18.90 -15.94
CA ASP A 89 -2.40 18.54 -14.62
C ASP A 89 -1.41 17.36 -14.75
N PRO A 90 -0.11 17.54 -14.44
CA PRO A 90 0.89 16.47 -14.57
C PRO A 90 0.68 15.32 -13.56
N THR A 91 -0.21 15.51 -12.59
CA THR A 91 -0.53 14.55 -11.52
C THR A 91 -1.88 13.85 -11.70
N ASP A 92 -2.52 14.01 -12.86
CA ASP A 92 -3.59 13.12 -13.31
C ASP A 92 -2.97 11.81 -13.81
N TYR A 93 -3.07 10.76 -12.98
CA TYR A 93 -2.51 9.44 -13.23
C TYR A 93 -3.54 8.46 -13.80
N VAL A 94 -4.80 8.87 -13.93
CA VAL A 94 -5.91 7.99 -14.33
C VAL A 94 -5.71 7.49 -15.76
N ASP A 95 -5.75 6.17 -15.93
CA ASP A 95 -5.46 5.50 -17.20
C ASP A 95 -4.12 5.92 -17.84
N ARG A 96 -3.14 6.34 -17.03
CA ARG A 96 -1.84 6.81 -17.50
C ARG A 96 -0.68 5.98 -16.92
N PRO A 97 -0.60 4.68 -17.26
CA PRO A 97 0.41 3.78 -16.70
C PRO A 97 1.80 3.98 -17.29
N ILE A 98 1.95 4.64 -18.44
CA ILE A 98 3.25 4.95 -19.06
C ILE A 98 3.43 6.46 -19.05
N GLN A 99 4.52 6.94 -18.47
CA GLN A 99 4.89 8.36 -18.43
C GLN A 99 6.28 8.56 -19.01
N ILE A 100 6.47 9.65 -19.75
CA ILE A 100 7.70 9.97 -20.47
C ILE A 100 8.16 11.36 -20.03
N PHE A 101 9.45 11.47 -19.71
CA PHE A 101 10.04 12.70 -19.21
C PHE A 101 11.41 12.95 -19.85
N PRO A 102 11.57 13.99 -20.69
CA PRO A 102 12.90 14.48 -21.02
C PRO A 102 13.59 14.97 -19.75
N VAL A 103 14.82 14.50 -19.53
CA VAL A 103 15.61 14.88 -18.36
C VAL A 103 16.22 16.25 -18.58
N HIS A 104 16.04 17.16 -17.62
CA HIS A 104 16.72 18.45 -17.61
C HIS A 104 18.06 18.36 -16.85
N TYR A 105 19.05 19.10 -17.34
CA TYR A 105 20.42 19.09 -16.83
C TYR A 105 20.77 20.43 -16.21
N MET A 106 21.42 20.39 -15.05
CA MET A 106 21.95 21.56 -14.37
C MET A 106 23.47 21.51 -14.33
N HIS A 107 24.12 22.66 -14.51
CA HIS A 107 25.57 22.75 -14.40
C HIS A 107 25.98 22.92 -12.93
N VAL A 108 26.91 22.08 -12.48
CA VAL A 108 27.56 22.16 -11.17
C VAL A 108 29.00 22.61 -11.39
N GLU A 109 29.25 23.90 -11.16
CA GLU A 109 30.58 24.50 -11.37
C GLU A 109 31.61 24.07 -10.32
N MET A 110 31.14 23.80 -9.11
CA MET A 110 31.98 23.48 -7.96
C MET A 110 31.26 22.44 -7.09
N PRO A 111 31.99 21.56 -6.38
CA PRO A 111 31.37 20.62 -5.46
C PRO A 111 30.65 21.35 -4.32
N SER A 112 29.59 20.73 -3.76
CA SER A 112 29.00 21.17 -2.49
C SER A 112 30.08 21.33 -1.41
N ASN A 113 29.91 22.33 -0.55
CA ASN A 113 30.78 22.57 0.60
C ASN A 113 29.97 22.45 1.89
N ALA A 114 29.79 21.22 2.38
CA ALA A 114 29.04 20.93 3.59
C ALA A 114 29.47 19.58 4.17
N SER A 115 30.32 19.58 5.20
CA SER A 115 30.89 18.35 5.78
C SER A 115 29.85 17.41 6.42
N TRP A 116 28.65 17.92 6.71
CA TRP A 116 27.52 17.10 7.16
C TRP A 116 26.81 16.35 6.02
N VAL A 117 27.03 16.75 4.76
CA VAL A 117 26.55 16.03 3.56
C VAL A 117 27.64 15.10 3.02
N TYR A 118 28.83 15.65 2.79
CA TYR A 118 30.07 14.90 2.55
C TYR A 118 31.27 15.84 2.71
N ASP A 119 32.41 15.31 3.15
CA ASP A 119 33.68 16.05 3.09
C ASP A 119 34.29 15.87 1.69
N ARG A 120 34.44 16.96 0.94
CA ARG A 120 35.05 16.98 -0.41
C ARG A 120 36.50 16.47 -0.46
N ARG A 121 37.18 16.38 0.68
CA ARG A 121 38.55 15.84 0.80
C ARG A 121 38.56 14.38 1.27
N SER A 122 37.41 13.82 1.62
CA SER A 122 37.27 12.45 2.10
C SER A 122 37.29 11.45 0.94
N PRO A 123 37.80 10.22 1.15
CA PRO A 123 37.62 9.10 0.22
C PRO A 123 36.17 8.72 -0.07
N ALA A 124 35.21 9.23 0.71
CA ALA A 124 33.78 9.06 0.52
C ALA A 124 33.12 10.14 -0.35
N ALA A 125 33.84 11.19 -0.75
CA ALA A 125 33.29 12.22 -1.63
C ALA A 125 32.74 11.59 -2.94
N PRO A 126 31.69 12.17 -3.55
CA PRO A 126 31.21 11.72 -4.86
C PRO A 126 32.35 11.69 -5.89
N PRO A 127 32.44 10.65 -6.74
CA PRO A 127 33.59 10.45 -7.63
C PRO A 127 33.74 11.53 -8.70
N ASP A 128 32.67 12.22 -9.10
CA ASP A 128 32.68 13.35 -10.03
C ASP A 128 31.56 14.34 -9.66
N PRO A 129 31.77 15.28 -8.73
CA PRO A 129 30.70 16.15 -8.22
C PRO A 129 30.39 17.34 -9.15
N THR A 130 31.28 17.70 -10.08
CA THR A 130 31.11 18.84 -10.99
C THR A 130 30.66 18.42 -12.39
N GLY A 131 30.21 19.36 -13.23
CA GLY A 131 29.79 19.09 -14.61
C GLY A 131 28.27 19.18 -14.81
N TRP A 132 27.76 18.63 -15.91
CA TRP A 132 26.33 18.68 -16.24
C TRP A 132 25.59 17.51 -15.61
N LYS A 133 24.83 17.76 -14.54
CA LYS A 133 24.11 16.73 -13.80
C LYS A 133 22.65 16.63 -14.26
N PRO A 134 22.13 15.43 -14.54
CA PRO A 134 20.70 15.22 -14.77
C PRO A 134 19.92 15.34 -13.46
N VAL A 135 18.80 16.08 -13.46
CA VAL A 135 18.05 16.39 -12.23
C VAL A 135 16.54 16.21 -12.41
N GLN A 136 15.89 17.05 -13.22
CA GLN A 136 14.43 17.13 -13.26
C GLN A 136 13.82 16.22 -14.34
N LEU A 137 12.69 15.61 -14.00
CA LEU A 137 11.89 14.77 -14.89
C LEU A 137 10.78 15.62 -15.52
N VAL A 138 11.11 16.38 -16.57
CA VAL A 138 10.19 17.33 -17.19
C VAL A 138 9.08 16.58 -17.93
N PRO A 139 7.78 16.85 -17.71
CA PRO A 139 6.71 16.20 -18.46
C PRO A 139 6.81 16.47 -19.96
N GLU A 140 6.52 15.46 -20.79
CA GLU A 140 6.63 15.57 -22.25
C GLU A 140 5.77 16.68 -22.89
N ASN A 141 4.72 17.15 -22.21
CA ASN A 141 3.86 18.25 -22.66
C ASN A 141 4.27 19.63 -22.14
N ALA A 142 5.43 19.76 -21.49
CA ALA A 142 6.02 21.06 -21.21
C ALA A 142 6.30 21.84 -22.52
N ARG A 143 6.61 23.13 -22.41
CA ARG A 143 7.03 23.92 -23.57
C ARG A 143 8.29 23.31 -24.21
N ALA A 144 8.27 23.17 -25.53
CA ALA A 144 9.34 22.51 -26.29
C ALA A 144 10.72 23.18 -26.10
N ASP A 145 10.76 24.51 -26.07
CA ASP A 145 11.96 25.33 -25.80
C ASP A 145 12.39 25.31 -24.33
N ARG A 146 11.66 24.58 -23.49
CA ARG A 146 11.92 24.39 -22.06
C ARG A 146 11.85 22.92 -21.64
N GLY A 147 12.19 22.01 -22.56
CA GLY A 147 12.40 20.60 -22.25
C GLY A 147 11.20 19.69 -22.48
N GLY A 148 10.08 20.20 -23.02
CA GLY A 148 9.02 19.34 -23.54
C GLY A 148 9.38 18.68 -24.86
N LEU A 149 8.60 17.68 -25.29
CA LEU A 149 8.77 17.03 -26.58
C LEU A 149 7.96 17.73 -27.69
N PRO A 150 8.50 17.92 -28.91
CA PRO A 150 9.86 17.58 -29.32
C PRO A 150 10.92 18.51 -28.70
N ILE A 151 12.07 17.94 -28.32
CA ILE A 151 13.20 18.66 -27.72
C ILE A 151 14.37 18.77 -28.69
N GLN A 152 15.12 19.87 -28.65
CA GLN A 152 16.37 20.03 -29.40
C GLN A 152 17.54 19.42 -28.60
N VAL A 153 18.42 18.69 -29.28
CA VAL A 153 19.69 18.18 -28.73
C VAL A 153 20.83 18.85 -29.48
N ALA A 154 21.74 19.50 -28.75
CA ALA A 154 22.87 20.17 -29.37
C ALA A 154 23.79 19.15 -30.07
N PRO A 155 24.61 19.60 -31.04
CA PRO A 155 25.67 18.78 -31.57
C PRO A 155 26.45 18.13 -30.45
N ASP A 156 26.78 16.86 -30.63
CA ASP A 156 27.80 16.22 -29.81
C ASP A 156 27.46 16.08 -28.31
N GLU A 157 26.19 16.29 -27.94
CA GLU A 157 25.61 16.06 -26.62
C GLU A 157 24.69 14.81 -26.64
N ASN A 158 24.29 14.34 -25.46
CA ASN A 158 23.22 13.35 -25.31
C ASN A 158 21.99 13.96 -24.63
N GLN A 159 20.85 13.30 -24.85
CA GLN A 159 19.60 13.58 -24.15
C GLN A 159 19.07 12.28 -23.53
N ALA A 160 18.96 12.25 -22.21
CA ALA A 160 18.24 11.21 -21.50
C ALA A 160 16.72 11.46 -21.56
N ILE A 161 15.97 10.42 -21.88
CA ILE A 161 14.51 10.38 -21.80
C ILE A 161 14.14 9.29 -20.80
N TRP A 162 13.60 9.71 -19.66
CA TRP A 162 13.16 8.84 -18.59
C TRP A 162 11.76 8.30 -18.90
N ILE A 163 11.55 7.01 -18.67
CA ILE A 163 10.27 6.33 -18.90
C ILE A 163 9.87 5.65 -17.60
N GLU A 164 8.68 5.97 -17.11
CA GLU A 164 8.05 5.26 -15.99
C GLU A 164 6.93 4.35 -16.50
N ILE A 165 6.84 3.15 -15.93
CA ILE A 165 5.77 2.19 -16.15
C ILE A 165 5.17 1.81 -14.79
N ALA A 166 3.93 2.19 -14.55
CA ALA A 166 3.16 1.74 -13.40
C ALA A 166 2.45 0.42 -13.71
N ILE A 167 2.82 -0.62 -12.96
CA ILE A 167 2.26 -1.96 -13.09
C ILE A 167 1.04 -2.04 -12.17
N ASP A 168 -0.15 -1.86 -12.74
CA ASP A 168 -1.42 -1.92 -12.02
C ASP A 168 -1.65 -3.27 -11.32
N ARG A 169 -2.40 -3.28 -10.21
CA ARG A 169 -2.64 -4.46 -9.38
C ARG A 169 -3.38 -5.60 -10.10
N ARG A 170 -4.09 -5.29 -11.19
CA ARG A 170 -4.90 -6.25 -11.96
C ARG A 170 -4.12 -6.85 -13.14
N ARG A 171 -2.87 -6.39 -13.38
CA ARG A 171 -2.05 -6.91 -14.48
C ARG A 171 -1.77 -8.40 -14.31
N HIS A 172 -1.79 -9.14 -15.40
CA HIS A 172 -1.41 -10.55 -15.38
C HIS A 172 0.11 -10.70 -15.16
N ALA A 173 0.53 -11.76 -14.47
CA ALA A 173 1.96 -12.07 -14.40
C ALA A 173 2.44 -12.59 -15.76
N GLY A 174 3.70 -12.34 -16.11
CA GLY A 174 4.27 -12.80 -17.37
C GLY A 174 5.14 -11.76 -18.07
N ARG A 175 5.37 -11.97 -19.37
CA ARG A 175 6.22 -11.09 -20.19
C ARG A 175 5.36 -10.24 -21.11
N TYR A 176 5.54 -8.93 -21.00
CA TYR A 176 4.98 -7.96 -21.92
C TYR A 176 6.06 -7.48 -22.87
N ARG A 177 5.73 -7.32 -24.14
CA ARG A 177 6.65 -6.85 -25.18
C ARG A 177 6.11 -5.59 -25.84
N GLY A 178 7.00 -4.70 -26.23
CA GLY A 178 6.66 -3.50 -26.97
C GLY A 178 7.84 -2.95 -27.76
N SER A 179 7.64 -1.78 -28.33
CA SER A 179 8.67 -1.05 -29.07
C SER A 179 8.65 0.41 -28.63
N ILE A 180 9.82 0.92 -28.26
CA ILE A 180 10.05 2.33 -28.03
C ILE A 180 10.32 2.97 -29.39
N GLU A 181 9.51 3.93 -29.77
CA GLU A 181 9.59 4.65 -31.04
C GLU A 181 10.32 5.97 -30.82
N ILE A 182 11.41 6.18 -31.58
CA ILE A 182 12.24 7.37 -31.48
C ILE A 182 12.18 8.10 -32.82
N ALA A 183 11.85 9.38 -32.74
CA ALA A 183 11.73 10.31 -33.83
C ALA A 183 12.76 11.43 -33.65
N ALA A 184 13.79 11.47 -34.49
CA ALA A 184 14.79 12.54 -34.49
C ALA A 184 14.84 13.18 -35.87
N ASP A 185 14.33 14.39 -35.99
CA ASP A 185 14.06 15.03 -37.27
C ASP A 185 13.24 14.09 -38.18
N GLU A 186 13.77 13.76 -39.36
CA GLU A 186 13.17 12.84 -40.34
C GLU A 186 13.51 11.36 -40.07
N VAL A 187 14.46 11.09 -39.17
CA VAL A 187 14.90 9.74 -38.84
C VAL A 187 13.93 9.12 -37.83
N ARG A 188 13.65 7.83 -38.04
CA ARG A 188 12.87 7.00 -37.13
C ARG A 188 13.70 5.79 -36.72
N ARG A 189 13.82 5.54 -35.42
CA ARG A 189 14.44 4.34 -34.84
C ARG A 189 13.47 3.66 -33.88
N THR A 190 13.67 2.37 -33.68
CA THR A 190 12.90 1.59 -32.71
C THR A 190 13.83 0.82 -31.79
N LEU A 191 13.49 0.75 -30.51
CA LEU A 191 14.15 -0.12 -29.54
C LEU A 191 13.14 -1.11 -28.97
N PRO A 192 13.40 -2.43 -29.05
CA PRO A 192 12.54 -3.41 -28.42
C PRO A 192 12.63 -3.31 -26.89
N ILE A 193 11.49 -3.50 -26.22
CA ILE A 193 11.40 -3.56 -24.76
C ILE A 193 10.65 -4.82 -24.33
N GLU A 194 11.12 -5.43 -23.25
CA GLU A 194 10.46 -6.52 -22.53
C GLU A 194 10.30 -6.16 -21.05
N LEU A 195 9.08 -6.28 -20.54
CA LEU A 195 8.75 -6.16 -19.12
C LEU A 195 8.37 -7.54 -18.56
N ARG A 196 9.06 -8.03 -17.53
CA ARG A 196 8.60 -9.16 -16.71
C ARG A 196 7.78 -8.65 -15.52
N VAL A 197 6.51 -9.04 -15.46
CA VAL A 197 5.65 -8.86 -14.29
C VAL A 197 5.67 -10.13 -13.44
N PHE A 198 6.13 -10.02 -12.20
CA PHE A 198 6.16 -11.11 -11.23
C PHE A 198 4.77 -11.44 -10.67
N ASP A 199 4.55 -12.69 -10.27
CA ASP A 199 3.28 -13.16 -9.71
C ASP A 199 3.12 -12.87 -8.20
N PHE A 200 3.31 -11.60 -7.84
CA PHE A 200 2.95 -11.07 -6.54
C PHE A 200 2.70 -9.55 -6.62
N THR A 201 2.09 -9.01 -5.57
CA THR A 201 1.68 -7.61 -5.49
C THR A 201 2.33 -6.95 -4.28
N LEU A 202 2.92 -5.77 -4.47
CA LEU A 202 3.40 -4.95 -3.35
C LEU A 202 2.21 -4.30 -2.62
N PRO A 203 2.27 -4.14 -1.29
CA PRO A 203 1.17 -3.54 -0.53
C PRO A 203 0.99 -2.05 -0.89
N ASP A 204 -0.24 -1.56 -0.76
CA ASP A 204 -0.52 -0.13 -0.90
C ASP A 204 0.12 0.66 0.25
N GLU A 205 -0.01 0.16 1.47
CA GLU A 205 0.64 0.75 2.64
C GLU A 205 2.18 0.67 2.53
N ASN A 206 2.82 1.74 2.98
CA ASN A 206 4.26 1.77 3.12
C ASN A 206 4.73 0.91 4.30
N SER A 207 5.87 0.25 4.15
CA SER A 207 6.52 -0.51 5.22
C SER A 207 7.43 0.33 6.13
N MET A 208 7.63 1.60 5.78
CA MET A 208 8.29 2.66 6.55
C MET A 208 7.83 4.04 6.02
N HIS A 209 7.90 5.11 6.81
CA HIS A 209 7.41 6.43 6.39
C HIS A 209 8.53 7.41 6.06
N ALA A 210 8.54 7.94 4.84
CA ALA A 210 9.44 9.01 4.44
C ALA A 210 8.73 10.36 4.62
N MET A 211 9.09 11.07 5.68
CA MET A 211 8.53 12.35 6.07
C MET A 211 9.30 13.49 5.38
N LEU A 212 8.62 14.26 4.53
CA LEU A 212 9.21 15.37 3.81
C LEU A 212 8.52 16.66 4.23
N PHE A 213 9.25 17.59 4.85
CA PHE A 213 8.63 18.87 5.24
C PHE A 213 8.24 19.69 4.00
N TYR A 214 7.04 20.27 4.06
CA TYR A 214 6.42 20.99 2.96
C TYR A 214 5.54 22.12 3.47
N THR A 215 5.56 23.25 2.76
CA THR A 215 4.69 24.39 3.01
C THR A 215 4.17 24.94 1.68
N SER A 216 2.88 25.31 1.65
CA SER A 216 2.20 25.76 0.43
C SER A 216 2.63 27.14 -0.04
N ASP A 217 3.29 27.93 0.82
CA ASP A 217 3.78 29.28 0.50
C ASP A 217 4.80 29.26 -0.66
N GLN A 218 5.55 28.18 -0.82
CA GLN A 218 6.52 28.01 -1.91
C GLN A 218 5.79 27.83 -3.27
N PRO A 219 4.88 26.84 -3.44
CA PRO A 219 3.97 26.77 -4.59
C PRO A 219 3.20 28.06 -4.86
N GLU A 220 2.62 28.69 -3.83
CA GLU A 220 1.85 29.93 -4.00
C GLU A 220 2.72 31.07 -4.55
N LEU A 221 3.97 31.18 -4.09
CA LEU A 221 4.91 32.20 -4.56
C LEU A 221 5.33 31.99 -6.02
N TYR A 222 5.66 30.75 -6.40
CA TYR A 222 6.24 30.45 -7.72
C TYR A 222 5.19 30.18 -8.81
N HIS A 223 4.05 29.56 -8.46
CA HIS A 223 2.94 29.34 -9.39
C HIS A 223 1.93 30.50 -9.41
N GLY A 224 1.91 31.32 -8.34
CA GLY A 224 0.88 32.35 -8.12
C GLY A 224 -0.45 31.79 -7.59
N ARG A 225 -0.50 30.52 -7.16
CA ARG A 225 -1.69 29.85 -6.62
C ARG A 225 -1.34 28.62 -5.77
N ASN A 226 -2.23 28.25 -4.87
CA ASN A 226 -2.11 27.02 -4.08
C ASN A 226 -2.40 25.80 -4.97
N LEU A 227 -1.50 24.81 -4.93
CA LEU A 227 -1.58 23.57 -5.72
C LEU A 227 -1.43 22.32 -4.84
N ASP A 228 -1.70 22.43 -3.54
CA ASP A 228 -1.47 21.38 -2.54
C ASP A 228 -1.92 19.99 -3.01
N ALA A 229 -3.13 19.87 -3.57
CA ALA A 229 -3.67 18.59 -4.03
C ALA A 229 -2.74 17.90 -5.03
N ALA A 230 -2.18 18.65 -5.99
CA ALA A 230 -1.24 18.11 -6.96
C ALA A 230 0.10 17.71 -6.31
N TYR A 231 0.64 18.54 -5.41
CA TYR A 231 1.89 18.22 -4.69
C TYR A 231 1.74 16.97 -3.82
N HIS A 232 0.62 16.83 -3.10
CA HIS A 232 0.32 15.65 -2.30
C HIS A 232 0.06 14.40 -3.17
N ARG A 233 -0.62 14.51 -4.33
CA ARG A 233 -0.74 13.38 -5.27
C ARG A 233 0.62 12.93 -5.81
N LEU A 234 1.50 13.87 -6.18
CA LEU A 234 2.86 13.53 -6.63
C LEU A 234 3.63 12.81 -5.53
N ALA A 235 3.60 13.32 -4.30
CA ALA A 235 4.28 12.74 -3.16
C ALA A 235 3.76 11.33 -2.86
N HIS A 236 2.44 11.15 -2.83
CA HIS A 236 1.80 9.85 -2.61
C HIS A 236 2.19 8.83 -3.69
N ARG A 237 2.26 9.27 -4.95
CA ARG A 237 2.74 8.45 -6.08
C ARG A 237 4.20 8.01 -5.90
N HIS A 238 5.00 8.80 -5.19
CA HIS A 238 6.37 8.51 -4.82
C HIS A 238 6.52 7.79 -3.48
N ARG A 239 5.40 7.41 -2.84
CA ARG A 239 5.35 6.77 -1.52
C ARG A 239 5.97 7.61 -0.39
N VAL A 240 6.07 8.93 -0.58
CA VAL A 240 6.53 9.87 0.44
C VAL A 240 5.37 10.69 0.97
N GLU A 241 5.47 11.17 2.20
CA GLU A 241 4.44 11.99 2.85
C GLU A 241 4.95 13.42 2.99
N LEU A 242 4.31 14.36 2.29
CA LEU A 242 4.51 15.78 2.55
C LEU A 242 3.80 16.15 3.84
N VAL A 243 4.50 16.81 4.75
CA VAL A 243 3.99 17.12 6.08
C VAL A 243 4.22 18.57 6.47
N ASN A 244 3.32 19.05 7.32
CA ASN A 244 3.46 20.28 8.09
C ASN A 244 2.86 20.04 9.49
N ALA A 245 2.80 21.08 10.33
CA ALA A 245 2.13 21.03 11.61
C ALA A 245 0.60 20.99 11.45
N TYR A 246 -0.05 20.15 12.23
CA TYR A 246 -1.50 19.99 12.27
C TYR A 246 -2.07 20.26 13.66
N ASP A 247 -3.35 20.62 13.68
CA ASP A 247 -4.17 20.69 14.88
C ASP A 247 -5.62 20.30 14.59
N GLU A 248 -6.44 20.37 15.62
CA GLU A 248 -7.85 20.00 15.61
C GLU A 248 -8.68 20.87 14.66
N ALA A 249 -8.17 22.04 14.26
CA ALA A 249 -8.81 22.94 13.30
C ALA A 249 -8.24 22.75 11.88
N THR A 250 -6.94 22.51 11.73
CA THR A 250 -6.29 22.42 10.41
C THR A 250 -6.34 21.02 9.79
N LEU A 251 -6.26 19.94 10.58
CA LEU A 251 -6.30 18.58 10.04
C LEU A 251 -7.63 18.25 9.34
N PRO A 252 -8.82 18.59 9.89
CA PRO A 252 -10.09 18.32 9.22
C PRO A 252 -10.23 18.99 7.84
N LEU A 253 -9.54 20.11 7.59
CA LEU A 253 -9.56 20.80 6.29
C LEU A 253 -8.88 19.98 5.19
N VAL A 254 -8.03 19.03 5.56
CA VAL A 254 -7.28 18.16 4.66
C VAL A 254 -7.58 16.68 4.91
N TRP A 255 -8.76 16.38 5.46
CA TRP A 255 -9.16 15.02 5.87
C TRP A 255 -9.02 14.00 4.74
N GLY A 256 -9.27 14.39 3.48
CA GLY A 256 -9.13 13.53 2.31
C GLY A 256 -7.75 12.91 2.16
N ARG A 257 -6.69 13.59 2.61
CA ARG A 257 -5.31 13.08 2.61
C ARG A 257 -5.13 11.93 3.61
N PHE A 258 -5.80 12.00 4.76
CA PHE A 258 -5.70 11.00 5.83
C PHE A 258 -6.71 9.86 5.68
N SER A 259 -7.88 10.11 5.08
CA SER A 259 -8.85 9.06 4.76
C SER A 259 -8.47 8.29 3.50
N GLY A 260 -7.62 8.87 2.64
CA GLY A 260 -7.25 8.32 1.33
C GLY A 260 -8.18 8.74 0.19
N GLU A 261 -9.22 9.53 0.46
CA GLU A 261 -10.17 10.01 -0.56
C GLU A 261 -9.46 10.84 -1.65
N ASP A 262 -8.46 11.66 -1.27
CA ASP A 262 -7.68 12.47 -2.21
C ASP A 262 -6.82 11.62 -3.16
N PHE A 263 -6.63 10.33 -2.83
CA PHE A 263 -5.82 9.37 -3.57
C PHE A 263 -6.69 8.31 -4.26
N THR A 264 -7.79 8.76 -4.83
CA THR A 264 -8.73 7.94 -5.60
C THR A 264 -8.80 8.39 -7.05
N ARG A 265 -9.34 7.50 -7.90
CA ARG A 265 -9.54 7.78 -9.32
C ARG A 265 -10.43 9.00 -9.57
N THR A 266 -11.43 9.25 -8.72
CA THR A 266 -12.29 10.45 -8.79
C THR A 266 -11.52 11.75 -8.57
N HIS A 267 -10.39 11.70 -7.87
CA HIS A 267 -9.50 12.82 -7.58
C HIS A 267 -8.24 12.82 -8.47
N GLY A 268 -8.25 12.07 -9.57
CA GLY A 268 -7.15 12.03 -10.55
C GLY A 268 -6.00 11.09 -10.16
N TYR A 269 -6.18 10.19 -9.19
CA TYR A 269 -5.12 9.30 -8.71
C TYR A 269 -5.37 7.84 -9.11
N GLU A 270 -4.34 7.19 -9.66
CA GLU A 270 -4.28 5.75 -9.89
C GLU A 270 -2.83 5.27 -9.70
N GLY A 271 -2.63 4.22 -8.90
CA GLY A 271 -1.29 3.70 -8.60
C GLY A 271 -1.14 3.14 -7.18
N PRO A 272 0.10 2.90 -6.73
CA PRO A 272 0.41 2.48 -5.37
C PRO A 272 -0.19 3.42 -4.32
N GLY A 273 -0.81 2.86 -3.28
CA GLY A 273 -1.45 3.67 -2.24
C GLY A 273 -2.85 4.15 -2.60
N GLU A 274 -3.46 3.64 -3.67
CA GLU A 274 -4.84 4.01 -4.04
C GLU A 274 -5.81 3.79 -2.87
N ALA A 275 -6.59 4.82 -2.55
CA ALA A 275 -7.51 4.88 -1.41
C ALA A 275 -6.86 4.64 -0.03
N VAL A 276 -5.53 4.76 0.09
CA VAL A 276 -4.80 4.69 1.37
C VAL A 276 -4.35 6.09 1.76
N GLY A 277 -4.74 6.53 2.95
CA GLY A 277 -4.36 7.84 3.47
C GLY A 277 -2.96 7.89 4.10
N THR A 278 -2.45 9.12 4.25
CA THR A 278 -1.23 9.41 5.00
C THR A 278 -1.43 9.19 6.50
N VAL A 279 -0.35 8.95 7.24
CA VAL A 279 -0.41 8.72 8.68
C VAL A 279 0.40 9.72 9.51
N LEU A 280 1.30 10.48 8.90
CA LEU A 280 2.08 11.49 9.62
C LEU A 280 1.22 12.73 9.89
N ALA A 281 0.92 12.97 11.17
CA ALA A 281 0.23 14.16 11.66
C ALA A 281 1.03 14.85 12.78
N PRO A 282 2.16 15.52 12.48
CA PRO A 282 2.96 16.21 13.51
C PRO A 282 2.19 17.36 14.16
N ARG A 283 2.30 17.53 15.48
CA ARG A 283 1.62 18.64 16.19
C ARG A 283 2.29 19.98 15.93
N SER A 284 3.60 19.96 15.74
CA SER A 284 4.41 21.15 15.45
C SER A 284 5.55 20.82 14.48
N PHE A 285 6.14 21.86 13.89
CA PHE A 285 7.32 21.76 13.04
C PHE A 285 8.28 22.91 13.33
N TYR A 286 9.58 22.62 13.40
CA TYR A 286 10.64 23.61 13.68
C TYR A 286 10.41 24.41 14.97
N GLY A 287 9.90 23.73 16.01
CA GLY A 287 9.58 24.31 17.31
C GLY A 287 8.08 24.27 17.64
N PRO A 288 7.71 24.16 18.94
CA PRO A 288 6.32 24.03 19.36
C PRO A 288 5.57 25.37 19.48
N GLY A 289 6.28 26.50 19.32
CA GLY A 289 5.75 27.83 19.65
C GLY A 289 5.48 28.01 21.15
N ARG A 290 4.96 29.18 21.53
CA ARG A 290 4.75 29.54 22.95
C ARG A 290 3.58 28.83 23.64
N GLY A 291 2.77 28.10 22.89
CA GLY A 291 1.57 27.44 23.40
C GLY A 291 1.87 26.32 24.42
N PHE A 292 3.12 25.85 24.49
CA PHE A 292 3.55 24.76 25.34
C PHE A 292 4.49 25.21 26.49
N ASP A 293 4.78 26.51 26.59
CA ASP A 293 5.66 27.09 27.60
C ASP A 293 5.07 26.94 29.02
N GLU A 294 3.77 27.21 29.14
CA GLU A 294 3.03 27.13 30.39
C GLU A 294 2.33 25.78 30.53
N ARG A 295 2.51 25.13 31.68
CA ARG A 295 2.02 23.76 31.95
C ARG A 295 0.52 23.59 31.67
N ALA A 296 -0.30 24.51 32.15
CA ALA A 296 -1.76 24.44 31.96
C ALA A 296 -2.16 24.47 30.48
N SER A 297 -1.48 25.30 29.67
CA SER A 297 -1.73 25.39 28.23
C SER A 297 -1.20 24.15 27.49
N ALA A 298 -0.01 23.68 27.87
CA ALA A 298 0.58 22.46 27.31
C ALA A 298 -0.32 21.25 27.53
N TRP A 299 -0.89 21.09 28.75
CA TRP A 299 -1.83 20.02 29.06
C TRP A 299 -3.09 20.11 28.22
N ALA A 300 -3.75 21.28 28.21
CA ALA A 300 -4.98 21.46 27.45
C ALA A 300 -4.79 21.16 25.95
N LYS A 301 -3.69 21.64 25.35
CA LYS A 301 -3.39 21.44 23.92
C LYS A 301 -3.01 20.00 23.59
N SER A 302 -2.19 19.36 24.43
CA SER A 302 -1.80 17.97 24.21
C SER A 302 -2.97 17.01 24.45
N ASP A 303 -3.81 17.26 25.45
CA ASP A 303 -5.02 16.47 25.69
C ASP A 303 -6.00 16.56 24.53
N ALA A 304 -6.29 17.78 24.05
CA ALA A 304 -7.17 17.98 22.90
C ALA A 304 -6.65 17.25 21.66
N TRP A 305 -5.34 17.36 21.38
CA TRP A 305 -4.74 16.77 20.21
C TRP A 305 -4.72 15.24 20.26
N MET A 306 -4.25 14.68 21.39
CA MET A 306 -4.18 13.23 21.55
C MET A 306 -5.57 12.60 21.64
N THR A 307 -6.57 13.31 22.16
CA THR A 307 -7.97 12.85 22.14
C THR A 307 -8.50 12.84 20.71
N PHE A 308 -8.31 13.93 19.96
CA PHE A 308 -8.70 14.03 18.56
C PHE A 308 -8.11 12.90 17.72
N LEU A 309 -6.80 12.65 17.83
CA LEU A 309 -6.14 11.57 17.08
C LEU A 309 -6.66 10.18 17.48
N ARG A 310 -6.86 9.90 18.78
CA ARG A 310 -7.41 8.59 19.20
C ARG A 310 -8.80 8.33 18.65
N GLU A 311 -9.63 9.37 18.56
CA GLU A 311 -11.00 9.25 18.05
C GLU A 311 -11.08 9.22 16.52
N LYS A 312 -10.21 9.96 15.83
CA LYS A 312 -10.33 10.19 14.39
C LYS A 312 -9.27 9.44 13.58
N LEU A 313 -8.02 9.43 14.04
CA LEU A 313 -6.88 8.85 13.34
C LEU A 313 -6.02 7.99 14.28
N PRO A 314 -6.53 6.85 14.77
CA PRO A 314 -5.85 6.04 15.79
C PRO A 314 -4.51 5.46 15.31
N ARG A 315 -4.25 5.45 14.00
CA ARG A 315 -2.98 5.00 13.38
C ARG A 315 -2.00 6.15 13.10
N ALA A 316 -2.33 7.39 13.43
CA ALA A 316 -1.48 8.52 13.12
C ALA A 316 -0.16 8.50 13.90
N ILE A 317 0.93 8.83 13.21
CA ILE A 317 2.24 9.10 13.81
C ILE A 317 2.29 10.60 14.10
N THR A 318 2.42 10.96 15.38
CA THR A 318 2.46 12.35 15.83
C THR A 318 3.62 12.58 16.80
N PHE A 319 4.01 13.84 16.94
CA PHE A 319 5.03 14.30 17.87
C PHE A 319 4.97 15.82 18.02
N LEU A 320 5.56 16.33 19.09
CA LEU A 320 5.85 17.73 19.31
C LEU A 320 7.33 17.98 18.95
N TYR A 321 7.56 18.64 17.82
CA TYR A 321 8.90 18.97 17.35
C TYR A 321 9.46 20.15 18.13
N MET A 322 10.55 19.90 18.86
CA MET A 322 11.40 20.90 19.53
C MET A 322 12.12 21.82 18.53
N PRO A 323 12.76 22.92 18.97
CA PRO A 323 13.62 23.71 18.10
C PRO A 323 14.67 22.84 17.39
N ASP A 324 14.93 23.17 16.12
CA ASP A 324 15.84 22.43 15.25
C ASP A 324 17.30 22.58 15.68
N GLU A 325 18.02 21.46 15.75
CA GLU A 325 19.44 21.38 16.15
C GLU A 325 19.80 22.24 17.38
N PRO A 326 19.15 22.01 18.54
CA PRO A 326 19.23 22.93 19.66
C PRO A 326 20.65 23.00 20.26
N ARG A 327 21.01 24.19 20.73
CA ARG A 327 22.31 24.48 21.36
C ARG A 327 22.20 24.53 22.89
N PRO A 328 23.33 24.50 23.63
CA PRO A 328 23.32 24.46 25.10
C PRO A 328 22.41 25.46 25.82
N PRO A 329 22.28 26.73 25.37
CA PRO A 329 21.35 27.68 26.00
C PRO A 329 19.86 27.29 25.90
N GLU A 330 19.49 26.44 24.95
CA GLU A 330 18.10 26.05 24.68
C GLU A 330 17.68 24.81 25.49
N TYR A 331 18.63 24.03 26.01
CA TYR A 331 18.35 22.75 26.66
C TYR A 331 17.47 22.87 27.90
N ALA A 332 17.68 23.90 28.72
CA ALA A 332 16.84 24.12 29.91
C ALA A 332 15.37 24.37 29.53
N HIS A 333 15.14 25.13 28.45
CA HIS A 333 13.80 25.39 27.95
C HIS A 333 13.15 24.13 27.38
N ILE A 334 13.88 23.34 26.59
CA ILE A 334 13.40 22.06 26.04
C ILE A 334 13.01 21.09 27.15
N ARG A 335 13.81 21.00 28.23
CA ARG A 335 13.46 20.17 29.39
C ARG A 335 12.16 20.62 30.04
N THR A 336 11.94 21.93 30.17
CA THR A 336 10.67 22.48 30.68
C THR A 336 9.49 22.12 29.78
N LEU A 337 9.65 22.23 28.45
CA LEU A 337 8.63 21.85 27.48
C LEU A 337 8.28 20.35 27.56
N ALA A 338 9.29 19.49 27.62
CA ALA A 338 9.11 18.06 27.78
C ALA A 338 8.42 17.71 29.11
N GLU A 339 8.88 18.30 30.23
CA GLU A 339 8.26 18.11 31.54
C GLU A 339 6.80 18.55 31.54
N ASN A 340 6.45 19.66 30.89
CA ASN A 340 5.06 20.09 30.75
C ASN A 340 4.19 19.04 30.05
N ILE A 341 4.70 18.35 29.02
CA ILE A 341 3.97 17.26 28.35
C ILE A 341 3.95 15.99 29.20
N HIS A 342 5.11 15.53 29.67
CA HIS A 342 5.25 14.26 30.38
C HIS A 342 4.55 14.26 31.75
N SER A 343 4.39 15.41 32.38
CA SER A 343 3.64 15.58 33.65
C SER A 343 2.12 15.64 33.47
N ASN A 344 1.61 15.67 32.23
CA ASN A 344 0.18 15.75 31.97
C ASN A 344 -0.57 14.54 32.59
N PRO A 345 -1.59 14.74 33.45
CA PRO A 345 -2.38 13.64 34.00
C PRO A 345 -3.37 13.02 32.99
N GLY A 346 -3.65 13.72 31.88
CA GLY A 346 -4.58 13.34 30.83
C GLY A 346 -3.94 12.58 29.65
N PRO A 347 -4.71 12.36 28.56
CA PRO A 347 -4.24 11.63 27.38
C PRO A 347 -3.05 12.29 26.67
N GLY A 348 -2.85 13.60 26.85
CA GLY A 348 -1.78 14.40 26.24
C GLY A 348 -0.37 14.01 26.66
N ARG A 349 -0.22 13.30 27.78
CA ARG A 349 1.07 12.70 28.21
C ARG A 349 1.69 11.77 27.17
N ALA A 350 0.85 11.21 26.29
CA ALA A 350 1.29 10.31 25.23
C ALA A 350 1.85 11.03 24.00
N LEU A 351 1.86 12.36 23.94
CA LEU A 351 2.42 13.14 22.83
C LEU A 351 3.96 13.06 22.87
N PRO A 352 4.63 12.40 21.90
CA PRO A 352 6.09 12.23 21.95
C PRO A 352 6.84 13.55 21.71
N ILE A 353 7.94 13.74 22.42
CA ILE A 353 8.89 14.83 22.19
C ILE A 353 9.91 14.42 21.13
N PHE A 354 9.93 15.14 20.01
CA PHE A 354 10.81 14.90 18.86
C PHE A 354 11.86 16.02 18.72
N VAL A 355 13.11 15.66 18.43
CA VAL A 355 14.19 16.62 18.19
C VAL A 355 15.11 16.16 17.06
N THR A 356 15.49 17.09 16.19
CA THR A 356 16.58 16.91 15.23
C THR A 356 17.92 17.15 15.91
N SER A 357 18.51 16.09 16.44
CA SER A 357 19.83 16.12 17.04
C SER A 357 20.40 14.72 17.20
N GLY A 358 21.73 14.62 17.28
CA GLY A 358 22.35 13.46 17.91
C GLY A 358 21.97 13.36 19.38
N TYR A 359 22.26 12.24 20.04
CA TYR A 359 22.02 12.12 21.48
C TYR A 359 22.83 13.17 22.25
N VAL A 360 22.14 13.92 23.10
CA VAL A 360 22.73 14.92 24.00
C VAL A 360 22.37 14.57 25.44
N GLU A 361 23.38 14.36 26.28
CA GLU A 361 23.19 13.96 27.69
C GLU A 361 22.33 14.95 28.49
N ALA A 362 22.49 16.26 28.25
CA ALA A 362 21.70 17.30 28.92
C ALA A 362 20.18 17.20 28.65
N LEU A 363 19.79 16.56 27.54
CA LEU A 363 18.39 16.35 27.17
C LEU A 363 17.92 14.91 27.48
N ASP A 364 18.75 14.08 28.11
CA ASP A 364 18.31 12.74 28.51
C ASP A 364 17.14 12.83 29.49
N GLY A 365 16.19 11.90 29.34
CA GLY A 365 14.91 11.95 30.05
C GLY A 365 13.82 12.68 29.28
N ALA A 366 14.17 13.76 28.57
CA ALA A 366 13.20 14.69 27.99
C ALA A 366 12.75 14.33 26.56
N ILE A 367 13.56 13.57 25.82
CA ILE A 367 13.32 13.27 24.39
C ILE A 367 12.81 11.84 24.24
N ASP A 368 11.71 11.68 23.48
CA ASP A 368 11.12 10.38 23.16
C ASP A 368 11.56 9.88 21.78
N ILE A 369 11.85 10.81 20.87
CA ILE A 369 12.26 10.54 19.49
C ILE A 369 13.47 11.41 19.14
N TRP A 370 14.64 10.79 19.11
CA TRP A 370 15.85 11.40 18.57
C TRP A 370 15.89 11.26 17.06
N CYS A 371 16.30 12.29 16.33
CA CYS A 371 16.45 12.24 14.89
C CYS A 371 17.76 12.91 14.48
N SER A 372 18.80 12.14 14.18
CA SER A 372 20.12 12.69 13.86
C SER A 372 20.42 12.64 12.37
N GLY A 373 21.38 13.44 11.88
CA GLY A 373 22.04 13.09 10.61
C GLY A 373 22.73 11.71 10.70
N PRO A 374 23.11 11.07 9.58
CA PRO A 374 23.73 9.74 9.60
C PRO A 374 24.97 9.64 10.50
N LYS A 375 25.81 10.68 10.52
CA LYS A 375 27.00 10.77 11.40
C LYS A 375 26.66 10.74 12.90
N GLY A 376 25.50 11.27 13.29
CA GLY A 376 25.02 11.28 14.67
C GLY A 376 24.29 9.99 15.08
N PHE A 377 24.02 9.09 14.13
CA PHE A 377 23.25 7.87 14.37
C PHE A 377 24.17 6.78 14.96
N ARG A 378 24.34 6.81 16.28
CA ARG A 378 25.24 5.88 16.98
C ARG A 378 24.52 4.57 17.31
N LEU A 379 24.89 3.47 16.67
CA LEU A 379 24.19 2.17 16.78
C LEU A 379 24.07 1.68 18.24
N ASP A 380 25.13 1.85 19.03
CA ASP A 380 25.13 1.49 20.46
C ASP A 380 24.18 2.38 21.28
N ARG A 381 24.01 3.65 20.89
CA ARG A 381 23.05 4.55 21.52
C ARG A 381 21.62 4.23 21.11
N VAL A 382 21.38 3.96 19.83
CA VAL A 382 20.07 3.57 19.29
C VAL A 382 19.54 2.33 20.02
N ALA A 383 20.40 1.32 20.22
CA ALA A 383 20.03 0.12 21.00
C ALA A 383 19.58 0.47 22.42
N ARG A 384 20.33 1.31 23.15
CA ARG A 384 19.98 1.74 24.51
C ARG A 384 18.68 2.54 24.59
N GLU A 385 18.41 3.42 23.63
CA GLU A 385 17.14 4.17 23.62
C GLU A 385 15.95 3.24 23.31
N ARG A 386 16.11 2.26 22.42
CA ARG A 386 15.08 1.24 22.15
C ARG A 386 14.77 0.36 23.37
N GLU A 387 15.79 -0.03 24.13
CA GLU A 387 15.60 -0.76 25.41
C GLU A 387 14.75 0.05 26.42
N ARG A 388 14.76 1.38 26.32
CA ARG A 388 13.94 2.30 27.12
C ARG A 388 12.57 2.59 26.51
N GLY A 389 12.21 1.92 25.42
CA GLY A 389 10.95 2.14 24.70
C GLY A 389 10.91 3.42 23.86
N ARG A 390 12.06 4.05 23.62
CA ARG A 390 12.18 5.28 22.82
C ARG A 390 12.54 4.99 21.38
N GLN A 391 12.34 5.98 20.53
CA GLN A 391 12.63 5.89 19.10
C GLN A 391 13.90 6.67 18.74
N PHE A 392 14.56 6.19 17.69
CA PHE A 392 15.71 6.86 17.10
C PHE A 392 15.57 6.78 15.58
N TRP A 393 15.41 7.93 14.96
CA TRP A 393 15.27 8.14 13.53
C TRP A 393 16.52 8.83 12.99
N PHE A 394 16.57 9.06 11.69
CA PHE A 394 17.57 9.92 11.09
C PHE A 394 16.97 10.79 9.99
N TYR A 395 17.65 11.87 9.68
CA TYR A 395 17.23 12.81 8.65
C TYR A 395 18.37 13.18 7.71
N ASN A 396 17.99 13.61 6.50
CA ASN A 396 18.89 14.03 5.44
C ASN A 396 19.92 12.94 5.06
N GLY A 397 21.00 13.37 4.42
CA GLY A 397 22.11 12.53 4.03
C GLY A 397 23.39 12.82 4.82
N GLY A 398 24.46 12.09 4.52
CA GLY A 398 25.76 12.31 5.15
C GLY A 398 26.75 11.17 4.88
N ARG A 399 27.58 11.29 3.84
CA ARG A 399 28.61 10.30 3.49
C ARG A 399 29.82 10.38 4.43
N PRO A 400 30.47 9.24 4.77
CA PRO A 400 30.16 7.86 4.35
C PRO A 400 29.05 7.16 5.16
N GLU A 401 28.57 7.75 6.24
CA GLU A 401 27.62 7.14 7.18
C GLU A 401 26.22 6.89 6.57
N GLY A 402 25.86 7.60 5.50
CA GLY A 402 24.65 7.39 4.72
C GLY A 402 24.80 7.99 3.32
N GLY A 403 23.78 7.87 2.49
CA GLY A 403 23.77 8.53 1.18
C GLY A 403 23.65 10.04 1.30
N ALA A 404 24.15 10.80 0.33
CA ALA A 404 23.92 12.23 0.14
C ALA A 404 22.79 12.45 -0.89
N ILE A 405 21.75 13.18 -0.51
CA ILE A 405 20.59 13.45 -1.38
C ILE A 405 20.79 14.81 -2.04
N THR A 406 21.72 14.87 -2.99
CA THR A 406 22.09 16.12 -3.67
C THR A 406 22.22 15.92 -5.18
N ILE A 407 22.34 17.02 -5.93
CA ILE A 407 22.52 16.99 -7.40
C ILE A 407 23.87 16.38 -7.77
N ASP A 408 24.90 16.68 -7.00
CA ASP A 408 26.31 16.31 -7.22
C ASP A 408 26.70 14.94 -6.62
N ALA A 409 25.77 14.23 -5.98
CA ALA A 409 25.96 12.86 -5.51
C ALA A 409 25.31 11.83 -6.47
N PRO A 410 25.70 10.54 -6.41
CA PRO A 410 25.01 9.48 -7.15
C PRO A 410 23.51 9.45 -6.85
N ALA A 411 22.66 9.12 -7.84
CA ALA A 411 21.22 9.04 -7.61
C ALA A 411 20.83 7.94 -6.62
N THR A 412 21.62 6.87 -6.58
CA THR A 412 21.46 5.73 -5.67
C THR A 412 21.70 6.06 -4.21
N ASP A 413 22.30 7.19 -3.87
CA ASP A 413 22.46 7.61 -2.46
C ASP A 413 21.10 7.77 -1.76
N ALA A 414 20.07 8.31 -2.44
CA ALA A 414 18.70 8.39 -1.90
C ALA A 414 18.08 7.00 -1.67
N ARG A 415 18.42 6.03 -2.53
CA ARG A 415 18.00 4.63 -2.41
C ARG A 415 18.71 3.95 -1.24
N ALA A 416 20.03 4.12 -1.12
CA ALA A 416 20.87 3.60 -0.03
C ALA A 416 20.38 4.04 1.35
N THR A 417 19.92 5.30 1.48
CA THR A 417 19.29 5.83 2.69
C THR A 417 18.12 4.97 3.15
N ILE A 418 17.23 4.54 2.25
CA ILE A 418 16.08 3.70 2.62
C ILE A 418 16.51 2.26 2.96
N TRP A 419 17.53 1.73 2.29
CA TRP A 419 18.12 0.43 2.66
C TRP A 419 18.77 0.45 4.05
N ALA A 420 19.44 1.55 4.42
CA ALA A 420 19.98 1.76 5.75
C ALA A 420 18.87 1.80 6.82
N ALA A 421 17.73 2.45 6.50
CA ALA A 421 16.55 2.44 7.36
C ALA A 421 16.02 1.02 7.61
N PHE A 422 15.90 0.19 6.57
CA PHE A 422 15.48 -1.22 6.72
C PHE A 422 16.46 -2.01 7.59
N LYS A 423 17.77 -1.88 7.33
CA LYS A 423 18.83 -2.63 8.03
C LYS A 423 18.79 -2.38 9.54
N HIS A 424 18.52 -1.13 9.93
CA HIS A 424 18.54 -0.72 11.33
C HIS A 424 17.15 -0.46 11.93
N ASP A 425 16.07 -0.94 11.30
CA ASP A 425 14.70 -0.89 11.82
C ASP A 425 14.22 0.53 12.14
N VAL A 426 14.45 1.47 11.20
CA VAL A 426 14.00 2.86 11.33
C VAL A 426 12.62 3.01 10.68
N GLY A 427 11.60 3.27 11.50
CA GLY A 427 10.21 3.37 11.02
C GLY A 427 9.86 4.68 10.31
N VAL A 428 10.57 5.77 10.61
CA VAL A 428 10.38 7.08 9.97
C VAL A 428 11.74 7.68 9.60
N TYR A 429 11.90 8.04 8.33
CA TYR A 429 13.00 8.85 7.84
C TYR A 429 12.50 10.29 7.61
N PHE A 430 13.32 11.30 7.90
CA PHE A 430 12.95 12.70 7.73
C PHE A 430 13.82 13.39 6.66
N TYR A 431 13.22 14.19 5.79
CA TYR A 431 13.93 15.11 4.90
C TYR A 431 13.47 16.53 5.16
N TRP A 432 14.43 17.41 5.44
CA TRP A 432 14.20 18.70 6.06
C TRP A 432 13.33 19.66 5.24
N HIS A 433 13.29 19.52 3.91
CA HIS A 433 12.41 20.32 3.05
C HIS A 433 12.25 19.68 1.66
N ALA A 434 11.06 19.72 1.05
CA ALA A 434 10.83 19.17 -0.30
C ALA A 434 10.90 20.23 -1.43
N VAL A 435 10.54 21.48 -1.11
CA VAL A 435 10.36 22.59 -2.08
C VAL A 435 11.06 23.88 -1.63
N HIS A 436 12.32 23.81 -1.21
CA HIS A 436 13.08 24.95 -0.64
C HIS A 436 13.52 25.94 -1.74
N TRP A 437 12.56 26.48 -2.48
CA TRP A 437 12.82 27.37 -3.62
C TRP A 437 13.10 28.80 -3.19
N ARG A 438 12.49 29.25 -2.10
CA ARG A 438 12.94 30.44 -1.38
C ARG A 438 13.89 29.99 -0.27
N HIS A 439 15.13 30.46 -0.31
CA HIS A 439 16.09 30.14 0.74
C HIS A 439 15.54 30.54 2.12
N ASN A 440 15.85 29.78 3.17
CA ASN A 440 15.52 30.11 4.54
C ASN A 440 16.29 31.36 5.03
N SER A 441 16.11 31.73 6.30
CA SER A 441 16.76 32.92 6.89
C SER A 441 18.29 32.85 6.95
N GLN A 442 18.88 31.69 6.67
CA GLN A 442 20.33 31.51 6.67
C GLN A 442 21.01 32.19 5.48
N LYS A 443 20.28 32.42 4.38
CA LYS A 443 20.82 33.09 3.19
C LYS A 443 20.83 34.61 3.38
N ALA A 444 22.01 35.20 3.24
CA ALA A 444 22.16 36.65 3.15
C ALA A 444 21.78 37.19 1.75
N GLY A 445 21.07 38.31 1.70
CA GLY A 445 20.66 38.97 0.46
C GLY A 445 19.36 38.42 -0.12
N ASP A 446 19.26 38.37 -1.45
CA ASP A 446 18.09 37.80 -2.12
C ASP A 446 17.96 36.30 -1.79
N ARG A 447 16.71 35.90 -1.54
CA ARG A 447 16.30 34.57 -1.10
C ARG A 447 15.40 33.89 -2.14
N ASN A 448 14.85 34.63 -3.10
CA ASN A 448 14.05 34.04 -4.18
C ASN A 448 15.01 33.48 -5.22
N GLN A 449 15.03 32.15 -5.37
CA GLN A 449 15.98 31.46 -6.24
C GLN A 449 15.38 31.26 -7.64
N ASN A 450 16.24 31.35 -8.66
CA ASN A 450 15.93 30.73 -9.94
C ASN A 450 16.30 29.25 -9.86
N VAL A 451 15.37 28.43 -9.35
CA VAL A 451 15.61 27.00 -9.12
C VAL A 451 15.90 26.22 -10.41
N TRP A 452 15.51 26.71 -11.58
CA TRP A 452 15.78 26.05 -12.85
C TRP A 452 17.17 26.35 -13.42
N ALA A 453 17.75 27.51 -13.09
CA ALA A 453 19.08 27.90 -13.54
C ALA A 453 20.17 27.69 -12.47
N GLU A 454 19.83 27.83 -11.19
CA GLU A 454 20.79 27.80 -10.08
C GLU A 454 20.72 26.48 -9.33
N SER A 455 21.82 25.72 -9.36
CA SER A 455 21.87 24.40 -8.71
C SER A 455 22.04 24.47 -7.19
N ILE A 456 22.55 25.59 -6.65
CA ILE A 456 22.72 25.79 -5.20
C ILE A 456 21.39 26.18 -4.57
N THR A 457 20.80 25.27 -3.80
CA THR A 457 19.48 25.48 -3.18
C THR A 457 19.52 25.68 -1.67
N PHE A 458 20.67 25.39 -1.07
CA PHE A 458 21.01 25.79 0.29
C PHE A 458 22.29 26.62 0.27
N ASP A 459 22.27 27.79 0.89
CA ASP A 459 23.41 28.69 0.98
C ASP A 459 23.34 29.49 2.28
N ASN A 460 24.31 29.27 3.16
CA ASN A 460 24.46 30.00 4.42
C ASN A 460 25.75 30.82 4.48
N ARG A 461 26.38 31.07 3.32
CA ARG A 461 27.56 31.94 3.21
C ARG A 461 27.23 33.36 3.66
N LYS A 462 28.26 34.06 4.14
CA LYS A 462 28.21 35.48 4.56
C LYS A 462 27.34 35.74 5.81
N GLN A 463 27.01 34.71 6.59
CA GLN A 463 26.39 34.92 7.89
C GLN A 463 27.37 35.59 8.88
N PRO A 464 26.96 36.66 9.57
CA PRO A 464 27.86 37.45 10.42
C PRO A 464 28.37 36.68 11.65
N ASN A 465 27.63 35.68 12.12
CA ASN A 465 27.93 34.94 13.37
C ASN A 465 28.39 33.49 13.12
N LYS A 466 28.80 33.16 11.88
CA LYS A 466 29.19 31.80 11.50
C LYS A 466 30.63 31.80 11.00
N SER A 467 31.46 30.91 11.54
CA SER A 467 32.85 30.78 11.12
C SER A 467 32.92 30.46 9.61
N ILE A 468 34.03 30.79 8.95
CA ILE A 468 34.18 30.50 7.52
C ILE A 468 34.11 29.00 7.22
N ASP A 469 34.54 28.16 8.17
CA ASP A 469 34.53 26.70 8.07
C ASP A 469 33.11 26.12 8.22
N ASP A 470 32.23 26.84 8.93
CA ASP A 470 30.82 26.47 9.11
C ASP A 470 29.89 27.07 8.02
N GLN A 471 30.45 27.88 7.12
CA GLN A 471 29.74 28.40 5.95
C GLN A 471 29.82 27.42 4.79
N GLY A 472 28.68 27.12 4.19
CA GLY A 472 28.49 26.09 3.20
C GLY A 472 27.39 26.40 2.19
N TYR A 473 27.44 25.66 1.10
CA TYR A 473 26.45 25.70 0.03
C TYR A 473 26.29 24.29 -0.53
N ILE A 474 25.07 23.92 -0.91
CA ILE A 474 24.73 22.54 -1.29
C ILE A 474 23.84 22.56 -2.53
N HIS A 475 24.14 21.66 -3.47
CA HIS A 475 23.40 21.57 -4.73
C HIS A 475 22.15 20.67 -4.61
N GLY A 476 20.95 21.25 -4.76
CA GLY A 476 19.66 20.54 -4.69
C GLY A 476 19.17 20.13 -3.30
N ASP A 477 19.90 20.46 -2.24
CA ASP A 477 19.45 20.22 -0.87
C ASP A 477 18.14 20.96 -0.57
N GLY A 478 17.19 20.27 0.07
CA GLY A 478 15.86 20.80 0.33
C GLY A 478 14.93 20.90 -0.90
N VAL A 479 15.36 20.44 -2.07
CA VAL A 479 14.59 20.51 -3.32
C VAL A 479 14.52 19.15 -4.00
N LEU A 480 13.39 18.45 -3.82
CA LEU A 480 13.07 17.19 -4.50
C LEU A 480 11.97 17.33 -5.55
N ILE A 481 11.25 18.46 -5.51
CA ILE A 481 10.13 18.80 -6.39
C ILE A 481 10.35 20.22 -6.89
N TYR A 482 10.18 20.43 -8.20
CA TYR A 482 10.33 21.71 -8.88
C TYR A 482 8.97 22.27 -9.35
N PRO A 483 8.83 23.59 -9.51
CA PRO A 483 7.60 24.18 -10.02
C PRO A 483 7.54 24.07 -11.56
N GLY A 484 6.39 23.66 -12.09
CA GLY A 484 6.17 23.60 -13.54
C GLY A 484 5.74 24.91 -14.20
N GLU A 485 5.25 25.88 -13.42
CA GLU A 485 5.06 27.27 -13.85
C GLU A 485 6.05 28.14 -13.10
N GLU A 486 6.44 29.27 -13.69
CA GLU A 486 7.31 30.22 -13.02
C GLU A 486 6.81 31.67 -13.18
N LYS A 487 6.43 32.31 -12.06
CA LYS A 487 6.03 33.72 -11.96
C LYS A 487 7.17 34.66 -11.57
N LEU A 488 8.17 34.19 -10.82
CA LEU A 488 9.31 35.00 -10.38
C LEU A 488 10.40 35.10 -11.46
N HIS A 489 10.63 34.01 -12.18
CA HIS A 489 11.55 33.91 -13.32
C HIS A 489 10.80 33.39 -14.56
N PRO A 490 9.97 34.23 -15.23
CA PRO A 490 9.10 33.78 -16.33
C PRO A 490 9.83 33.15 -17.52
N ASP A 491 11.12 33.47 -17.69
CA ASP A 491 11.95 32.84 -18.71
C ASP A 491 12.17 31.34 -18.45
N GLU A 492 11.91 30.82 -17.25
CA GLU A 492 12.06 29.42 -16.87
C GLU A 492 10.74 28.63 -16.85
N ASP A 493 9.62 29.31 -17.18
CA ASP A 493 8.27 28.73 -17.15
C ASP A 493 8.13 27.56 -18.14
N ARG A 494 7.89 26.36 -17.60
CA ARG A 494 7.72 25.12 -18.37
C ARG A 494 6.32 24.97 -18.93
N GLY A 495 5.38 25.83 -18.54
CA GLY A 495 3.98 25.78 -18.95
C GLY A 495 3.22 24.60 -18.36
N VAL A 496 3.70 24.01 -17.25
CA VAL A 496 3.09 22.84 -16.60
C VAL A 496 2.42 23.28 -15.30
N PRO A 497 1.09 23.24 -15.18
CA PRO A 497 0.34 23.75 -14.02
C PRO A 497 0.39 22.83 -12.79
N GLY A 498 1.59 22.42 -12.36
CA GLY A 498 1.77 21.48 -11.26
C GLY A 498 3.24 21.18 -10.93
N PRO A 499 3.47 20.23 -10.03
CA PRO A 499 4.82 19.86 -9.59
C PRO A 499 5.57 19.02 -10.64
N ILE A 500 6.90 19.13 -10.63
CA ILE A 500 7.82 18.33 -11.45
C ILE A 500 8.78 17.56 -10.53
N ALA A 501 8.87 16.24 -10.71
CA ALA A 501 9.71 15.36 -9.91
C ALA A 501 11.20 15.42 -10.32
N THR A 502 12.04 14.78 -9.50
CA THR A 502 13.49 14.67 -9.73
C THR A 502 13.93 13.21 -9.77
N ILE A 503 15.11 12.97 -10.34
CA ILE A 503 15.77 11.66 -10.30
C ILE A 503 16.00 11.21 -8.84
N GLN A 504 16.32 12.13 -7.93
CA GLN A 504 16.48 11.87 -6.50
C GLN A 504 15.17 11.37 -5.86
N LEU A 505 14.05 12.05 -6.14
CA LEU A 505 12.73 11.61 -5.64
C LEU A 505 12.31 10.26 -6.22
N ALA A 506 12.61 10.00 -7.50
CA ALA A 506 12.36 8.71 -8.12
C ALA A 506 13.21 7.59 -7.48
N ASN A 507 14.46 7.87 -7.10
CA ASN A 507 15.31 6.92 -6.38
C ASN A 507 14.90 6.72 -4.91
N PHE A 508 14.32 7.74 -4.27
CA PHE A 508 13.64 7.58 -2.98
C PHE A 508 12.49 6.59 -3.09
N ARG A 509 11.59 6.80 -4.06
CA ARG A 509 10.47 5.88 -4.34
C ARG A 509 11.01 4.47 -4.61
N ARG A 510 12.08 4.33 -5.39
CA ARG A 510 12.71 3.03 -5.66
C ARG A 510 13.20 2.37 -4.36
N GLY A 511 13.88 3.10 -3.48
CA GLY A 511 14.29 2.60 -2.17
C GLY A 511 13.12 2.16 -1.29
N LEU A 512 12.01 2.91 -1.29
CA LEU A 512 10.79 2.56 -0.55
C LEU A 512 10.13 1.30 -1.11
N GLN A 513 10.13 1.11 -2.43
CA GLN A 513 9.69 -0.14 -3.05
C GLN A 513 10.63 -1.29 -2.68
N ASP A 514 11.95 -1.09 -2.67
CA ASP A 514 12.92 -2.12 -2.25
C ASP A 514 12.69 -2.56 -0.80
N HIS A 515 12.38 -1.61 0.08
CA HIS A 515 11.98 -1.90 1.45
C HIS A 515 10.75 -2.82 1.49
N GLN A 516 9.76 -2.64 0.61
CA GLN A 516 8.60 -3.54 0.53
C GLN A 516 8.98 -4.95 0.08
N TYR A 517 9.91 -5.10 -0.88
CA TYR A 517 10.46 -6.41 -1.26
C TYR A 517 11.13 -7.10 -0.07
N LEU A 518 12.00 -6.39 0.64
CA LEU A 518 12.70 -6.91 1.82
C LEU A 518 11.72 -7.27 2.95
N THR A 519 10.70 -6.43 3.20
CA THR A 519 9.64 -6.70 4.18
C THR A 519 8.84 -7.93 3.80
N LEU A 520 8.42 -8.05 2.54
CA LEU A 520 7.66 -9.20 2.04
C LEU A 520 8.48 -10.49 2.14
N ALA A 521 9.74 -10.47 1.69
CA ALA A 521 10.66 -11.59 1.81
C ALA A 521 10.83 -12.04 3.27
N ARG A 522 11.03 -11.09 4.20
CA ARG A 522 11.13 -11.38 5.65
C ARG A 522 9.83 -12.00 6.19
N ARG A 523 8.66 -11.49 5.79
CA ARG A 523 7.34 -12.04 6.17
C ARG A 523 7.12 -13.46 5.64
N LEU A 524 7.72 -13.80 4.51
CA LEU A 524 7.67 -15.14 3.91
C LEU A 524 8.72 -16.11 4.49
N GLY A 525 9.47 -15.69 5.53
CA GLY A 525 10.49 -16.52 6.17
C GLY A 525 11.82 -16.59 5.42
N LEU A 526 12.04 -15.73 4.42
CA LEU A 526 13.28 -15.66 3.64
C LEU A 526 14.38 -14.85 4.35
N THR A 527 14.47 -14.93 5.68
CA THR A 527 15.35 -14.10 6.51
C THR A 527 16.82 -14.22 6.09
N SER A 528 17.32 -15.44 5.82
CA SER A 528 18.72 -15.61 5.39
C SER A 528 19.03 -14.95 4.05
N LEU A 529 18.07 -14.92 3.12
CA LEU A 529 18.22 -14.19 1.86
C LEU A 529 18.26 -12.69 2.12
N VAL A 530 17.32 -12.18 2.92
CA VAL A 530 17.28 -10.76 3.30
C VAL A 530 18.61 -10.33 3.94
N ASP A 531 19.14 -11.09 4.89
CA ASP A 531 20.39 -10.77 5.58
C ASP A 531 21.59 -10.79 4.62
N LYS A 532 21.66 -11.78 3.73
CA LYS A 532 22.67 -11.85 2.65
C LYS A 532 22.58 -10.63 1.74
N THR A 533 21.38 -10.26 1.33
CA THR A 533 21.13 -9.12 0.45
C THR A 533 21.53 -7.80 1.13
N LEU A 534 21.19 -7.60 2.41
CA LEU A 534 21.63 -6.43 3.18
C LEU A 534 23.15 -6.37 3.33
N ALA A 535 23.80 -7.51 3.62
CA ALA A 535 25.25 -7.59 3.71
C ALA A 535 25.95 -7.26 2.38
N SER A 536 25.28 -7.46 1.24
CA SER A 536 25.81 -7.12 -0.08
C SER A 536 25.56 -5.66 -0.49
N ILE A 537 24.43 -5.07 -0.08
CA ILE A 537 24.00 -3.75 -0.55
C ILE A 537 24.34 -2.63 0.43
N VAL A 538 24.18 -2.85 1.74
CA VAL A 538 24.47 -1.87 2.80
C VAL A 538 25.26 -2.54 3.94
N PRO A 539 26.46 -3.09 3.69
CA PRO A 539 27.25 -3.80 4.69
C PRO A 539 27.58 -2.96 5.92
N ARG A 540 27.89 -1.67 5.76
CA ARG A 540 28.22 -0.72 6.83
C ARG A 540 27.62 0.68 6.59
N VAL A 541 26.89 1.21 7.56
CA VAL A 541 26.25 2.53 7.58
C VAL A 541 26.24 3.10 9.01
N PHE A 542 25.99 4.39 9.14
CA PHE A 542 25.97 5.09 10.40
C PHE A 542 27.30 4.93 11.15
N SER A 543 27.28 4.74 12.46
CA SER A 543 28.50 4.65 13.27
C SER A 543 29.39 3.41 13.02
N ASP A 544 28.98 2.47 12.16
CA ASP A 544 29.83 1.35 11.73
C ASP A 544 30.51 1.60 10.36
N ALA A 545 30.22 2.74 9.71
CA ALA A 545 30.81 3.12 8.44
C ALA A 545 32.34 3.30 8.53
N GLY A 546 33.04 3.03 7.42
CA GLY A 546 34.47 3.29 7.28
C GLY A 546 34.76 4.61 6.58
N GLU A 547 36.00 4.82 6.13
CA GLU A 547 36.41 6.05 5.41
C GLU A 547 35.78 6.22 4.02
N ARG A 548 35.17 5.16 3.48
CA ARG A 548 34.48 5.14 2.17
C ARG A 548 33.04 4.67 2.36
N VAL A 549 32.16 5.09 1.45
CA VAL A 549 30.82 4.50 1.34
C VAL A 549 30.94 2.99 1.13
N SER A 550 30.05 2.23 1.75
CA SER A 550 30.04 0.76 1.64
C SER A 550 28.89 0.22 0.80
N PHE A 551 28.07 1.11 0.27
CA PHE A 551 26.92 0.82 -0.57
C PHE A 551 27.20 1.16 -2.04
N PRO A 552 26.52 0.50 -3.01
CA PRO A 552 26.72 0.77 -4.42
C PRO A 552 26.33 2.19 -4.83
N GLU A 553 27.15 2.78 -5.70
CA GLU A 553 26.95 4.11 -6.30
C GLU A 553 26.30 4.04 -7.70
N THR A 554 25.96 2.84 -8.18
CA THR A 554 25.29 2.58 -9.48
C THR A 554 24.05 1.72 -9.30
N GLY A 555 23.16 1.71 -10.29
CA GLY A 555 21.86 1.00 -10.22
C GLY A 555 21.97 -0.53 -10.24
N ASP A 556 22.88 -1.07 -11.07
CA ASP A 556 22.99 -2.51 -11.38
C ASP A 556 23.01 -3.43 -10.14
N PRO A 557 23.79 -3.16 -9.08
CA PRO A 557 23.84 -4.05 -7.91
C PRO A 557 22.51 -4.13 -7.17
N TYR A 558 21.78 -3.01 -7.06
CA TYR A 558 20.47 -3.02 -6.42
C TYR A 558 19.45 -3.79 -7.27
N ASP A 559 19.49 -3.66 -8.59
CA ASP A 559 18.57 -4.37 -9.48
C ASP A 559 18.84 -5.89 -9.46
N ALA A 560 20.10 -6.30 -9.38
CA ALA A 560 20.46 -7.70 -9.19
C ALA A 560 19.90 -8.27 -7.87
N ALA A 561 20.06 -7.53 -6.76
CA ALA A 561 19.50 -7.90 -5.46
C ALA A 561 17.97 -7.99 -5.48
N ARG A 562 17.31 -7.03 -6.12
CA ARG A 562 15.84 -7.05 -6.29
C ARG A 562 15.37 -8.20 -7.12
N LEU A 563 16.07 -8.53 -8.21
CA LEU A 563 15.70 -9.65 -9.06
C LEU A 563 15.80 -10.98 -8.31
N GLU A 564 16.84 -11.16 -7.48
CA GLU A 564 16.99 -12.32 -6.59
C GLU A 564 15.85 -12.40 -5.57
N LEU A 565 15.53 -11.28 -4.90
CA LEU A 565 14.39 -11.19 -3.97
C LEU A 565 13.06 -11.48 -4.67
N ALA A 566 12.82 -10.89 -5.84
CA ALA A 566 11.60 -11.08 -6.62
C ALA A 566 11.38 -12.56 -6.99
N GLY A 567 12.43 -13.21 -7.49
CA GLY A 567 12.40 -14.63 -7.83
C GLY A 567 12.15 -15.50 -6.61
N ALA A 568 12.76 -15.19 -5.47
CA ALA A 568 12.55 -15.93 -4.23
C ALA A 568 11.16 -15.70 -3.62
N ILE A 569 10.61 -14.49 -3.70
CA ILE A 569 9.23 -14.18 -3.26
C ILE A 569 8.21 -14.90 -4.14
N GLU A 570 8.35 -14.81 -5.47
CA GLU A 570 7.48 -15.53 -6.41
C GLU A 570 7.56 -17.04 -6.17
N ALA A 571 8.76 -17.59 -6.02
CA ALA A 571 8.94 -19.00 -5.67
C ALA A 571 8.34 -19.33 -4.30
N ALA A 572 8.51 -18.49 -3.28
CA ALA A 572 7.93 -18.72 -1.95
C ALA A 572 6.39 -18.64 -1.97
N HIS A 573 5.80 -17.76 -2.79
CA HIS A 573 4.35 -17.75 -3.01
C HIS A 573 3.86 -18.99 -3.76
N GLN A 574 4.66 -19.52 -4.69
CA GLN A 574 4.35 -20.77 -5.40
C GLN A 574 4.62 -22.03 -4.56
N ILE A 575 5.57 -21.97 -3.61
CA ILE A 575 6.05 -23.07 -2.76
C ILE A 575 5.46 -23.02 -1.34
N GLN A 576 4.75 -21.97 -0.94
CA GLN A 576 3.92 -21.99 0.27
C GLN A 576 2.53 -22.55 -0.08
N PRO A 577 2.32 -23.89 0.00
CA PRO A 577 0.99 -24.34 0.40
C PRO A 577 0.72 -23.70 1.76
N LEU A 578 -0.52 -23.30 1.99
CA LEU A 578 -1.07 -22.82 3.25
C LEU A 578 -0.42 -23.52 4.46
N ARG A 579 0.70 -22.99 5.00
CA ARG A 579 1.35 -23.60 6.16
C ARG A 579 0.62 -23.14 7.41
N VAL A 580 -0.54 -23.75 7.61
CA VAL A 580 -1.17 -23.81 8.93
C VAL A 580 -0.36 -24.84 9.69
N ALA A 581 0.48 -24.41 10.64
CA ALA A 581 1.27 -25.31 11.49
C ALA A 581 0.54 -25.67 12.80
N THR A 582 -0.39 -24.81 13.20
CA THR A 582 -1.25 -24.98 14.38
C THR A 582 -2.64 -24.44 14.06
N PRO A 583 -3.70 -24.92 14.75
CA PRO A 583 -5.05 -24.39 14.57
C PRO A 583 -5.14 -22.88 14.78
N VAL A 584 -5.66 -22.17 13.79
CA VAL A 584 -5.78 -20.71 13.75
C VAL A 584 -7.25 -20.31 13.78
N ARG A 585 -7.62 -19.42 14.70
CA ARG A 585 -8.99 -18.90 14.79
C ARG A 585 -9.25 -17.84 13.71
N PHE A 586 -10.49 -17.77 13.25
CA PHE A 586 -10.97 -16.87 12.19
C PHE A 586 -10.60 -15.39 12.37
N ASP A 587 -10.45 -14.90 13.61
CA ASP A 587 -10.27 -13.49 13.99
C ASP A 587 -8.80 -13.05 14.09
N THR A 588 -7.90 -13.63 13.27
CA THR A 588 -6.45 -13.40 13.35
C THR A 588 -5.84 -13.06 12.01
N LEU A 589 -4.69 -12.36 12.01
CA LEU A 589 -3.96 -12.00 10.79
C LEU A 589 -3.44 -13.24 10.03
N ASP A 590 -3.14 -14.33 10.72
CA ASP A 590 -2.75 -15.59 10.07
C ASP A 590 -3.94 -16.24 9.38
N ALA A 591 -5.15 -16.16 9.94
CA ALA A 591 -6.37 -16.58 9.24
C ALA A 591 -6.59 -15.74 7.98
N ASP A 592 -6.45 -14.41 8.06
CA ASP A 592 -6.61 -13.54 6.89
C ASP A 592 -5.63 -13.89 5.76
N ARG A 593 -4.37 -14.23 6.10
CA ARG A 593 -3.35 -14.66 5.13
C ARG A 593 -3.75 -15.95 4.43
N VAL A 594 -4.22 -16.93 5.21
CA VAL A 594 -4.68 -18.23 4.70
C VAL A 594 -5.87 -18.01 3.78
N LEU A 595 -6.91 -17.34 4.26
CA LEU A 595 -8.16 -17.12 3.54
C LEU A 595 -7.94 -16.30 2.26
N GLY A 596 -7.06 -15.30 2.28
CA GLY A 596 -6.73 -14.49 1.12
C GLY A 596 -5.97 -15.21 0.00
N ALA A 597 -5.32 -16.32 0.33
CA ALA A 597 -4.64 -17.18 -0.64
C ALA A 597 -5.52 -18.35 -1.12
N MET A 598 -6.68 -18.57 -0.49
CA MET A 598 -7.50 -19.74 -0.71
C MET A 598 -8.61 -19.49 -1.73
N GLN A 599 -8.67 -20.32 -2.78
CA GLN A 599 -9.87 -20.41 -3.63
C GLN A 599 -10.88 -21.34 -2.96
N ILE A 600 -12.01 -20.79 -2.51
CA ILE A 600 -13.11 -21.55 -1.91
C ILE A 600 -14.07 -21.98 -3.02
N PHE A 601 -14.15 -23.29 -3.26
CA PHE A 601 -14.82 -23.90 -4.41
C PHE A 601 -14.26 -23.47 -5.78
N PRO A 602 -14.39 -24.31 -6.82
CA PRO A 602 -14.04 -23.92 -8.19
C PRO A 602 -14.74 -22.62 -8.64
N ARG A 603 -14.13 -21.87 -9.56
CA ARG A 603 -14.70 -20.59 -10.05
C ARG A 603 -16.02 -20.77 -10.80
N ASP A 604 -16.27 -21.95 -11.35
CA ASP A 604 -17.53 -22.32 -12.00
C ASP A 604 -18.56 -22.92 -11.02
N ASN A 605 -18.24 -22.97 -9.72
CA ASN A 605 -19.19 -23.37 -8.69
C ASN A 605 -20.32 -22.35 -8.53
N PRO A 606 -21.56 -22.75 -8.22
CA PRO A 606 -22.67 -21.83 -7.96
C PRO A 606 -22.43 -20.78 -6.86
N TRP A 607 -21.54 -21.05 -5.91
CA TRP A 607 -21.11 -20.03 -4.94
C TRP A 607 -20.39 -18.86 -5.61
N ASN A 608 -19.62 -19.11 -6.67
CA ASN A 608 -18.77 -18.14 -7.36
C ASN A 608 -19.39 -17.62 -8.67
N GLU A 609 -20.66 -17.94 -8.94
CA GLU A 609 -21.33 -17.55 -10.18
C GLU A 609 -21.78 -16.08 -10.16
N ASP A 610 -21.34 -15.31 -11.16
CA ASP A 610 -21.90 -13.98 -11.45
C ASP A 610 -23.32 -14.13 -12.01
N ILE A 611 -24.29 -13.58 -11.28
CA ILE A 611 -25.71 -13.61 -11.59
C ILE A 611 -26.25 -12.27 -12.08
N THR A 612 -25.41 -11.27 -12.38
CA THR A 612 -25.86 -9.92 -12.78
C THR A 612 -26.74 -9.91 -14.02
N SER A 613 -26.53 -10.84 -14.94
CA SER A 613 -27.29 -10.98 -16.19
C SER A 613 -28.45 -11.96 -16.11
N ARG A 614 -28.62 -12.65 -14.97
CA ARG A 614 -29.71 -13.63 -14.80
C ARG A 614 -31.08 -12.94 -14.86
N PRO A 615 -32.08 -13.55 -15.53
CA PRO A 615 -33.41 -12.99 -15.60
C PRO A 615 -34.09 -13.05 -14.22
N VAL A 616 -34.95 -12.08 -13.95
CA VAL A 616 -35.79 -12.05 -12.75
C VAL A 616 -36.87 -13.13 -12.87
N ALA A 617 -37.09 -13.89 -11.79
CA ALA A 617 -38.12 -14.92 -11.76
C ALA A 617 -39.53 -14.29 -11.83
N ALA A 618 -40.44 -14.91 -12.59
CA ALA A 618 -41.79 -14.37 -12.82
C ALA A 618 -42.59 -14.14 -11.53
N ASN A 619 -42.36 -14.96 -10.49
CA ASN A 619 -42.98 -14.86 -9.17
C ASN A 619 -42.15 -14.09 -8.12
N SER A 620 -41.07 -13.41 -8.54
CA SER A 620 -40.14 -12.68 -7.65
C SER A 620 -40.87 -11.76 -6.67
N ALA A 621 -41.78 -10.90 -7.16
CA ALA A 621 -42.51 -9.99 -6.29
C ALA A 621 -43.41 -10.69 -5.25
N ALA A 622 -43.93 -11.88 -5.55
CA ALA A 622 -44.74 -12.65 -4.60
C ALA A 622 -43.87 -13.29 -3.50
N ILE A 623 -42.71 -13.82 -3.88
CA ILE A 623 -41.73 -14.37 -2.93
C ILE A 623 -41.17 -13.28 -2.02
N ILE A 624 -40.76 -12.12 -2.56
CA ILE A 624 -40.24 -11.00 -1.76
C ILE A 624 -41.29 -10.53 -0.74
N ARG A 625 -42.58 -10.48 -1.13
CA ARG A 625 -43.67 -10.15 -0.20
C ARG A 625 -43.89 -11.22 0.87
N SER A 626 -43.70 -12.50 0.56
CA SER A 626 -43.92 -13.58 1.53
C SER A 626 -42.84 -13.68 2.60
N ILE A 627 -41.61 -13.21 2.28
CA ILE A 627 -40.50 -13.02 3.23
C ILE A 627 -40.67 -11.71 4.01
N GLY A 628 -40.97 -10.60 3.31
CA GLY A 628 -41.25 -9.30 3.92
C GLY A 628 -40.57 -8.15 3.17
N ALA A 629 -41.29 -7.48 2.27
CA ALA A 629 -40.72 -6.47 1.40
C ALA A 629 -40.21 -5.21 2.14
N GLU A 630 -40.80 -4.87 3.28
CA GLU A 630 -40.40 -3.68 4.07
C GLU A 630 -39.48 -4.02 5.24
N ALA A 631 -39.19 -5.31 5.46
CA ALA A 631 -38.28 -5.73 6.51
C ALA A 631 -36.85 -5.28 6.18
N PRO A 632 -36.07 -4.81 7.17
CA PRO A 632 -34.66 -4.48 6.99
C PRO A 632 -33.85 -5.74 6.70
N LEU A 633 -32.79 -5.59 5.90
CA LEU A 633 -31.71 -6.57 5.86
C LEU A 633 -30.97 -6.54 7.20
N GLY A 634 -31.00 -7.66 7.89
CA GLY A 634 -30.27 -7.88 9.13
C GLY A 634 -29.03 -8.74 8.91
N TYR A 635 -28.23 -8.85 9.96
CA TYR A 635 -27.10 -9.77 10.01
C TYR A 635 -26.96 -10.34 11.42
N ASN A 636 -26.39 -11.53 11.49
CA ASN A 636 -25.89 -12.15 12.71
C ASN A 636 -24.38 -12.36 12.63
N LEU A 637 -23.75 -12.30 13.79
CA LEU A 637 -22.34 -12.59 13.99
C LEU A 637 -22.15 -14.03 14.51
N ASP A 638 -22.87 -15.01 13.98
CA ASP A 638 -22.98 -16.34 14.58
C ASP A 638 -21.93 -17.35 14.09
N MET A 639 -21.47 -17.26 12.84
CA MET A 639 -20.67 -18.31 12.20
C MET A 639 -19.15 -18.11 12.35
N ASN A 640 -18.61 -18.50 13.50
CA ASN A 640 -17.16 -18.65 13.68
C ASN A 640 -16.60 -19.95 13.07
N PHE A 641 -15.31 -19.96 12.77
CA PHE A 641 -14.61 -21.13 12.25
C PHE A 641 -13.16 -21.20 12.75
N VAL A 642 -12.55 -22.37 12.59
CA VAL A 642 -11.13 -22.60 12.85
C VAL A 642 -10.47 -23.20 11.63
N ILE A 643 -9.29 -22.70 11.30
CA ILE A 643 -8.42 -23.22 10.24
C ILE A 643 -7.45 -24.20 10.88
N VAL A 644 -7.29 -25.39 10.31
CA VAL A 644 -6.46 -26.45 10.90
C VAL A 644 -5.29 -26.85 9.99
N PRO A 645 -4.18 -27.34 10.57
CA PRO A 645 -3.09 -27.93 9.79
C PRO A 645 -3.54 -29.23 9.09
N PRO A 646 -2.90 -29.64 7.98
CA PRO A 646 -3.27 -30.85 7.23
C PRO A 646 -3.16 -32.15 8.04
N ASP A 647 -2.35 -32.14 9.09
CA ASP A 647 -2.08 -33.25 10.00
C ASP A 647 -2.80 -33.10 11.36
N GLN A 648 -3.80 -32.20 11.45
CA GLN A 648 -4.58 -32.00 12.66
C GLN A 648 -5.13 -33.34 13.20
N PRO A 649 -4.83 -33.71 14.45
CA PRO A 649 -5.36 -34.91 15.08
C PRO A 649 -6.86 -35.01 14.94
N ARG A 650 -7.32 -36.16 14.45
CA ARG A 650 -8.75 -36.46 14.26
C ARG A 650 -9.34 -37.08 15.53
N VAL A 651 -10.53 -36.64 15.90
CA VAL A 651 -11.29 -37.13 17.05
C VAL A 651 -12.61 -37.77 16.60
N PRO A 652 -13.06 -38.85 17.24
CA PRO A 652 -14.39 -39.40 16.98
C PRO A 652 -15.47 -38.39 17.42
N VAL A 653 -16.54 -38.30 16.63
CA VAL A 653 -17.73 -37.52 16.95
C VAL A 653 -18.93 -38.47 16.92
N ARG A 654 -19.69 -38.53 18.01
CA ARG A 654 -20.93 -39.31 18.10
C ARG A 654 -22.08 -38.54 17.44
N ILE A 655 -22.65 -39.08 16.36
CA ILE A 655 -23.81 -38.48 15.69
C ILE A 655 -25.11 -38.97 16.34
N THR A 656 -25.98 -38.04 16.76
CA THR A 656 -27.15 -38.38 17.60
C THR A 656 -28.49 -38.35 16.86
N MET A 657 -28.74 -37.38 15.97
CA MET A 657 -30.07 -37.20 15.34
C MET A 657 -30.12 -37.60 13.87
N TYR A 658 -29.11 -37.26 13.07
CA TYR A 658 -29.08 -37.47 11.62
C TYR A 658 -27.96 -38.41 11.16
N PRO A 659 -27.77 -39.62 11.74
CA PRO A 659 -26.66 -40.49 11.37
C PRO A 659 -26.73 -40.97 9.92
N ALA A 660 -27.92 -41.12 9.34
CA ALA A 660 -28.11 -41.55 7.95
C ALA A 660 -27.82 -40.45 6.91
N GLU A 661 -27.73 -39.19 7.35
CA GLU A 661 -27.49 -38.01 6.51
C GLU A 661 -26.25 -37.23 6.99
N SER A 662 -25.32 -37.92 7.67
CA SER A 662 -24.06 -37.38 8.14
C SER A 662 -22.88 -38.12 7.54
N ASP A 663 -21.79 -37.39 7.31
CA ASP A 663 -20.52 -37.99 6.91
C ASP A 663 -19.89 -38.74 8.09
N SER A 664 -19.14 -39.79 7.79
CA SER A 664 -18.47 -40.60 8.83
C SER A 664 -17.18 -39.93 9.31
N GLY A 665 -16.98 -39.88 10.63
CA GLY A 665 -15.72 -39.45 11.25
C GLY A 665 -14.64 -40.53 11.24
N PRO A 666 -13.50 -40.32 11.93
CA PRO A 666 -13.20 -39.20 12.83
C PRO A 666 -12.84 -37.89 12.10
N PHE A 667 -12.94 -36.75 12.80
CA PHE A 667 -12.83 -35.39 12.23
C PHE A 667 -11.71 -34.55 12.87
N PRO A 668 -11.09 -33.61 12.15
CA PRO A 668 -9.94 -32.83 12.63
C PRO A 668 -10.33 -31.67 13.56
N ILE A 669 -11.07 -31.93 14.64
CA ILE A 669 -11.53 -30.87 15.56
C ILE A 669 -10.42 -30.54 16.58
N PRO A 670 -9.86 -29.31 16.57
CA PRO A 670 -8.85 -28.92 17.53
C PRO A 670 -9.44 -28.53 18.90
N PRO A 671 -8.68 -28.59 20.00
CA PRO A 671 -9.18 -28.21 21.33
C PRO A 671 -9.67 -26.76 21.42
N ASN A 672 -9.11 -25.85 20.61
CA ASN A 672 -9.48 -24.44 20.55
C ASN A 672 -10.58 -24.13 19.51
N ALA A 673 -11.29 -25.14 18.98
CA ALA A 673 -12.39 -24.93 18.03
C ALA A 673 -13.47 -24.04 18.66
N PRO A 674 -13.79 -22.88 18.06
CA PRO A 674 -14.89 -22.07 18.53
C PRO A 674 -16.22 -22.77 18.18
N ILE A 675 -17.23 -22.50 18.99
CA ILE A 675 -18.62 -22.84 18.71
C ILE A 675 -19.36 -21.54 18.49
N GLU A 676 -20.34 -21.54 17.59
CA GLU A 676 -21.27 -20.44 17.31
C GLU A 676 -21.54 -19.55 18.53
N ASN A 677 -21.53 -18.24 18.31
CA ASN A 677 -21.62 -17.18 19.34
C ASN A 677 -20.37 -16.96 20.20
N TRP A 678 -19.31 -17.76 20.07
CA TRP A 678 -18.03 -17.47 20.71
C TRP A 678 -17.18 -16.47 19.89
N PRO A 679 -16.54 -15.44 20.49
CA PRO A 679 -16.60 -14.97 21.89
C PRO A 679 -17.50 -13.72 22.01
N LEU A 680 -18.71 -13.76 21.46
CA LEU A 680 -19.62 -12.61 21.43
C LEU A 680 -20.17 -12.27 22.81
N SER A 681 -20.43 -10.98 23.02
CA SER A 681 -21.17 -10.47 24.17
C SER A 681 -22.59 -10.01 23.81
N GLN A 682 -22.94 -9.98 22.52
CA GLN A 682 -24.25 -9.57 22.01
C GLN A 682 -24.60 -10.38 20.75
N ASN A 683 -25.82 -10.91 20.67
CA ASN A 683 -26.42 -11.55 19.49
C ASN A 683 -27.97 -11.55 19.65
N GLU A 684 -28.71 -11.91 18.60
CA GLU A 684 -30.17 -12.02 18.61
C GLU A 684 -30.67 -13.12 19.56
N ASP A 685 -30.01 -14.29 19.57
CA ASP A 685 -30.26 -15.34 20.56
C ASP A 685 -29.42 -15.08 21.81
N ARG A 686 -29.96 -14.24 22.70
CA ARG A 686 -29.32 -13.91 23.98
C ARG A 686 -29.13 -15.13 24.89
N ALA A 687 -29.92 -16.19 24.74
CA ALA A 687 -29.80 -17.38 25.57
C ALA A 687 -28.62 -18.26 25.14
N ALA A 688 -28.18 -18.16 23.88
CA ALA A 688 -27.04 -18.88 23.34
C ALA A 688 -25.69 -18.14 23.50
N LEU A 689 -25.68 -16.94 24.09
CA LEU A 689 -24.45 -16.17 24.34
C LEU A 689 -23.62 -16.77 25.50
N PRO A 690 -22.28 -16.66 25.46
CA PRO A 690 -21.44 -17.05 26.59
C PRO A 690 -21.70 -16.12 27.79
N ASN A 691 -21.94 -16.72 28.96
CA ASN A 691 -22.00 -15.96 30.21
C ASN A 691 -20.63 -15.29 30.49
N PRO A 692 -20.61 -14.10 31.12
CA PRO A 692 -19.36 -13.44 31.51
C PRO A 692 -18.45 -14.38 32.33
N GLY A 693 -17.18 -14.48 31.94
CA GLY A 693 -16.17 -15.30 32.62
C GLY A 693 -16.14 -16.79 32.24
N VAL A 694 -17.01 -17.26 31.35
CA VAL A 694 -16.97 -18.65 30.83
C VAL A 694 -15.77 -18.84 29.90
N THR A 695 -15.05 -19.94 30.09
CA THR A 695 -13.94 -20.36 29.21
C THR A 695 -14.46 -21.07 27.96
N LEU A 696 -13.66 -21.14 26.89
CA LEU A 696 -14.06 -21.86 25.68
C LEU A 696 -14.37 -23.34 25.97
N ASP A 697 -13.60 -24.03 26.80
CA ASP A 697 -13.88 -25.44 27.14
C ASP A 697 -15.24 -25.61 27.84
N GLN A 698 -15.57 -24.72 28.79
CA GLN A 698 -16.89 -24.71 29.41
C GLN A 698 -18.00 -24.43 28.39
N PHE A 699 -17.79 -23.46 27.50
CA PHE A 699 -18.74 -23.13 26.43
C PHE A 699 -18.88 -24.25 25.40
N GLN A 700 -17.84 -25.05 25.15
CA GLN A 700 -17.90 -26.25 24.31
C GLN A 700 -18.78 -27.35 24.90
N ARG A 701 -18.90 -27.41 26.24
CA ARG A 701 -19.67 -28.42 26.98
C ARG A 701 -21.11 -27.99 27.26
N GLN A 702 -21.32 -26.71 27.58
CA GLN A 702 -22.58 -26.17 28.10
C GLN A 702 -23.21 -25.14 27.15
N GLY A 703 -24.52 -24.89 27.29
CA GLY A 703 -25.25 -23.87 26.51
C GLY A 703 -26.38 -24.44 25.64
N THR A 704 -27.14 -23.55 25.00
CA THR A 704 -28.27 -23.85 24.10
C THR A 704 -27.99 -23.34 22.68
N GLY A 705 -28.97 -23.41 21.77
CA GLY A 705 -28.85 -22.94 20.38
C GLY A 705 -28.34 -23.99 19.39
N ASP A 706 -28.09 -23.57 18.16
CA ASP A 706 -27.67 -24.43 17.05
C ASP A 706 -26.23 -24.90 17.18
N ARG A 707 -25.37 -24.10 17.79
CA ARG A 707 -23.99 -24.47 18.19
C ARG A 707 -23.21 -25.05 17.02
N HIS A 708 -23.22 -24.33 15.90
CA HIS A 708 -22.39 -24.69 14.77
C HIS A 708 -20.91 -24.72 15.14
N LEU A 709 -20.21 -25.74 14.67
CA LEU A 709 -18.75 -25.86 14.72
C LEU A 709 -18.25 -26.03 13.29
N ILE A 710 -17.35 -25.16 12.84
CA ILE A 710 -16.86 -25.12 11.47
C ILE A 710 -15.33 -25.27 11.48
N VAL A 711 -14.83 -26.29 10.79
CA VAL A 711 -13.40 -26.59 10.66
C VAL A 711 -12.99 -26.56 9.18
N VAL A 712 -12.00 -25.73 8.86
CA VAL A 712 -11.47 -25.55 7.52
C VAL A 712 -10.06 -26.12 7.46
N ASP A 713 -9.84 -27.11 6.61
CA ASP A 713 -8.52 -27.66 6.26
C ASP A 713 -8.16 -27.18 4.85
N PRO A 714 -7.45 -26.06 4.73
CA PRO A 714 -7.23 -25.42 3.44
C PRO A 714 -6.19 -26.16 2.60
N VAL A 715 -5.32 -26.97 3.21
CA VAL A 715 -4.27 -27.73 2.51
C VAL A 715 -4.85 -28.97 1.85
N ASN A 716 -5.70 -29.72 2.55
CA ASN A 716 -6.39 -30.87 1.96
C ASN A 716 -7.67 -30.47 1.21
N GLY A 717 -8.03 -29.18 1.21
CA GLY A 717 -9.24 -28.67 0.56
C GLY A 717 -10.52 -29.21 1.19
N ARG A 718 -10.55 -29.41 2.52
CA ARG A 718 -11.70 -29.99 3.23
C ARG A 718 -12.37 -28.98 4.15
N LEU A 719 -13.69 -29.07 4.21
CA LEU A 719 -14.54 -28.34 5.15
C LEU A 719 -15.34 -29.38 5.94
N HIS A 720 -15.34 -29.25 7.27
CA HIS A 720 -16.15 -30.06 8.17
C HIS A 720 -17.04 -29.15 9.02
N GLU A 721 -18.33 -29.42 9.02
CA GLU A 721 -19.34 -28.64 9.72
C GLU A 721 -20.19 -29.56 10.59
N PHE A 722 -20.62 -29.03 11.73
CA PHE A 722 -21.42 -29.77 12.70
C PHE A 722 -22.58 -28.91 13.17
N TRP A 723 -23.74 -29.55 13.39
CA TRP A 723 -24.89 -28.94 14.06
C TRP A 723 -25.06 -29.54 15.45
N GLN A 724 -25.32 -28.67 16.43
CA GLN A 724 -25.40 -28.97 17.86
C GLN A 724 -24.14 -29.65 18.42
N ALA A 725 -22.97 -29.13 18.06
CA ALA A 725 -21.71 -29.67 18.54
C ALA A 725 -21.55 -29.47 20.06
N ARG A 726 -21.18 -30.55 20.76
CA ARG A 726 -20.93 -30.54 22.21
C ARG A 726 -19.76 -31.43 22.56
N ARG A 727 -18.95 -30.94 23.49
CA ARG A 727 -17.89 -31.71 24.12
C ARG A 727 -18.41 -32.35 25.41
N SER A 728 -18.08 -33.62 25.62
CA SER A 728 -18.38 -34.37 26.84
C SER A 728 -17.11 -35.07 27.35
N ASP A 729 -17.19 -35.74 28.49
CA ASP A 729 -16.06 -36.50 29.04
C ASP A 729 -15.69 -37.73 28.20
N SER A 730 -16.62 -38.22 27.37
CA SER A 730 -16.41 -39.34 26.44
C SER A 730 -16.01 -38.90 25.03
N GLY A 731 -15.85 -37.59 24.77
CA GLY A 731 -15.49 -37.04 23.46
C GLY A 731 -16.52 -36.05 22.91
N TRP A 732 -16.48 -35.81 21.60
CA TRP A 732 -17.41 -34.91 20.91
C TRP A 732 -18.68 -35.64 20.48
N GLU A 733 -19.79 -34.92 20.50
CA GLU A 733 -21.06 -35.33 19.89
C GLU A 733 -21.65 -34.18 19.07
N ALA A 734 -22.45 -34.53 18.06
CA ALA A 734 -23.17 -33.58 17.23
C ALA A 734 -24.47 -34.23 16.75
N SER A 735 -25.49 -33.42 16.48
CA SER A 735 -26.75 -33.91 15.92
C SER A 735 -26.60 -34.28 14.44
N GLN A 736 -25.72 -33.58 13.72
CA GLN A 736 -25.40 -33.82 12.31
C GLN A 736 -23.94 -33.42 12.02
N ALA A 737 -23.28 -34.10 11.07
CA ALA A 737 -21.95 -33.74 10.56
C ALA A 737 -21.88 -33.77 9.03
N SER A 738 -21.35 -32.70 8.43
CA SER A 738 -21.19 -32.56 6.99
C SER A 738 -19.75 -32.31 6.58
N THR A 739 -19.27 -33.00 5.55
CA THR A 739 -17.97 -32.76 4.94
C THR A 739 -18.12 -32.33 3.48
N PHE A 740 -17.36 -31.32 3.09
CA PHE A 740 -17.32 -30.81 1.72
C PHE A 740 -15.89 -30.79 1.18
N ASP A 741 -15.78 -30.97 -0.13
CA ASP A 741 -14.52 -30.81 -0.87
C ASP A 741 -14.50 -29.42 -1.52
N LEU A 742 -13.69 -28.53 -0.96
CA LEU A 742 -13.58 -27.13 -1.39
C LEU A 742 -12.89 -26.98 -2.75
N THR A 743 -12.43 -28.08 -3.36
CA THR A 743 -11.81 -28.09 -4.69
C THR A 743 -12.74 -28.66 -5.77
N SER A 744 -13.97 -29.03 -5.40
CA SER A 744 -14.89 -29.77 -6.28
C SER A 744 -16.26 -29.09 -6.42
N ASN A 745 -16.92 -29.30 -7.55
CA ASN A 745 -18.32 -28.96 -7.75
C ASN A 745 -19.30 -30.05 -7.28
N ALA A 746 -18.77 -31.12 -6.68
CA ALA A 746 -19.59 -32.19 -6.11
C ALA A 746 -20.47 -31.65 -4.97
N MET A 747 -21.78 -31.88 -5.10
CA MET A 747 -22.77 -31.52 -4.10
C MET A 747 -23.01 -32.68 -3.14
N ARG A 748 -23.65 -32.39 -2.00
CA ARG A 748 -24.16 -33.46 -1.12
C ARG A 748 -25.13 -34.38 -1.86
N PRO A 749 -25.29 -35.64 -1.41
CA PRO A 749 -26.30 -36.53 -1.95
C PRO A 749 -27.68 -35.87 -1.96
N GLU A 750 -28.49 -36.22 -2.95
CA GLU A 750 -29.84 -35.67 -3.02
C GLU A 750 -30.64 -36.04 -1.78
N ARG A 751 -31.42 -35.08 -1.26
CA ARG A 751 -32.27 -35.21 -0.07
C ARG A 751 -31.52 -35.37 1.25
N TRP A 752 -30.20 -35.27 1.26
CA TRP A 752 -29.44 -35.18 2.51
C TRP A 752 -29.43 -33.74 3.02
N THR A 753 -29.80 -33.57 4.28
CA THR A 753 -29.52 -32.33 5.01
C THR A 753 -28.01 -32.11 5.17
N SER A 754 -27.64 -30.94 5.68
CA SER A 754 -26.32 -30.66 6.21
C SER A 754 -26.43 -29.98 7.57
N SER A 755 -25.31 -29.46 8.08
CA SER A 755 -25.33 -28.60 9.25
C SER A 755 -26.08 -27.30 8.97
N ASP A 756 -26.25 -26.95 7.70
CA ASP A 756 -27.27 -26.02 7.20
C ASP A 756 -28.48 -26.79 6.66
N ALA A 757 -29.71 -26.33 6.89
CA ALA A 757 -30.91 -27.12 6.57
C ALA A 757 -31.13 -27.40 5.07
N ALA A 758 -30.61 -26.56 4.17
CA ALA A 758 -30.75 -26.72 2.72
C ALA A 758 -29.87 -27.82 2.09
N GLY A 759 -29.00 -28.49 2.86
CA GLY A 759 -27.98 -29.38 2.31
C GLY A 759 -26.78 -28.63 1.72
N LEU A 760 -26.59 -27.37 2.12
CA LEU A 760 -25.53 -26.46 1.67
C LEU A 760 -24.40 -26.33 2.72
N PRO A 761 -23.16 -26.04 2.30
CA PRO A 761 -22.09 -25.65 3.21
C PRO A 761 -22.30 -24.24 3.80
N ILE A 762 -21.95 -24.04 5.07
CA ILE A 762 -22.05 -22.74 5.78
C ILE A 762 -20.85 -21.84 5.46
N PHE A 763 -19.62 -22.33 5.62
CA PHE A 763 -18.37 -21.55 5.47
C PHE A 763 -18.22 -20.74 4.16
N PRO A 764 -18.54 -21.25 2.96
CA PRO A 764 -18.47 -20.43 1.74
C PRO A 764 -19.56 -19.35 1.68
N ALA A 765 -20.57 -19.41 2.53
CA ALA A 765 -21.74 -18.55 2.50
C ALA A 765 -21.68 -17.38 3.49
N ILE A 766 -20.71 -17.41 4.42
CA ILE A 766 -20.54 -16.39 5.46
C ILE A 766 -19.65 -15.27 4.95
N VAL A 767 -19.94 -14.05 5.38
CA VAL A 767 -19.06 -12.90 5.14
C VAL A 767 -17.93 -12.90 6.16
N ARG A 768 -16.69 -12.77 5.66
CA ARG A 768 -15.45 -12.74 6.45
C ARG A 768 -14.80 -11.36 6.43
N TYR A 769 -14.04 -11.04 7.47
CA TYR A 769 -13.37 -9.73 7.55
C TYR A 769 -12.32 -9.56 6.45
N ASP A 770 -11.54 -10.61 6.19
CA ASP A 770 -10.42 -10.58 5.24
C ASP A 770 -10.86 -10.21 3.82
N GLU A 771 -12.05 -10.61 3.40
CA GLU A 771 -12.57 -10.28 2.07
C GLU A 771 -13.14 -8.86 1.97
N VAL A 772 -13.92 -8.40 2.98
CA VAL A 772 -14.46 -7.03 2.95
C VAL A 772 -13.38 -5.98 3.10
N ALA A 773 -12.25 -6.32 3.74
CA ALA A 773 -11.07 -5.46 3.83
C ALA A 773 -10.34 -5.34 2.48
N ARG A 774 -10.46 -6.33 1.58
CA ARG A 774 -9.84 -6.33 0.23
C ARG A 774 -10.74 -5.71 -0.84
N GLY A 775 -12.05 -5.62 -0.60
CA GLY A 775 -13.00 -5.09 -1.57
C GLY A 775 -14.33 -5.86 -1.57
N PRO A 776 -15.07 -5.86 -2.69
CA PRO A 776 -16.36 -6.55 -2.79
C PRO A 776 -16.28 -8.05 -2.46
N VAL A 777 -17.30 -8.57 -1.78
CA VAL A 777 -17.44 -10.02 -1.56
C VAL A 777 -17.68 -10.72 -2.90
N THR A 778 -16.92 -11.79 -3.17
CA THR A 778 -16.86 -12.43 -4.50
C THR A 778 -17.56 -13.79 -4.59
N HIS A 779 -18.50 -14.04 -3.67
CA HIS A 779 -19.29 -15.27 -3.63
C HIS A 779 -20.72 -14.98 -3.16
N ALA A 780 -21.60 -15.97 -3.35
CA ALA A 780 -22.96 -15.92 -2.84
C ALA A 780 -22.97 -16.02 -1.31
N MET A 781 -23.89 -15.30 -0.67
CA MET A 781 -24.04 -15.30 0.80
C MET A 781 -25.20 -16.20 1.24
N ARG A 782 -25.32 -16.52 2.54
CA ARG A 782 -26.53 -17.15 3.10
C ARG A 782 -27.50 -16.13 3.66
N VAL A 783 -28.79 -16.43 3.54
CA VAL A 783 -29.87 -15.73 4.23
C VAL A 783 -30.89 -16.73 4.77
N THR A 784 -31.44 -16.43 5.94
CA THR A 784 -32.57 -17.18 6.51
C THR A 784 -33.90 -16.53 6.21
N VAL A 785 -34.97 -17.33 6.21
CA VAL A 785 -36.36 -16.87 6.05
C VAL A 785 -37.26 -17.66 7.00
N ARG A 786 -38.37 -17.10 7.50
CA ARG A 786 -39.21 -17.81 8.47
C ARG A 786 -39.94 -19.01 7.88
N ARG A 787 -40.32 -18.93 6.60
CA ARG A 787 -41.12 -19.95 5.92
C ARG A 787 -40.59 -20.22 4.53
N THR A 788 -40.21 -21.47 4.30
CA THR A 788 -39.88 -21.99 2.97
C THR A 788 -40.97 -22.93 2.46
N ARG A 789 -40.96 -23.20 1.16
CA ARG A 789 -41.75 -24.26 0.52
C ARG A 789 -41.06 -25.61 0.75
N ARG A 790 -41.83 -26.70 0.78
CA ARG A 790 -41.41 -28.11 0.74
C ARG A 790 -40.86 -28.46 -0.64
N ALA A 791 -39.79 -27.77 -1.02
CA ALA A 791 -39.07 -27.91 -2.26
C ALA A 791 -37.71 -27.21 -2.11
N TYR A 792 -36.73 -27.66 -2.89
CA TYR A 792 -35.44 -27.01 -3.04
C TYR A 792 -35.17 -26.73 -4.51
N VAL A 793 -34.23 -25.84 -4.77
CA VAL A 793 -33.67 -25.58 -6.08
C VAL A 793 -32.16 -25.56 -5.99
N TYR A 794 -31.50 -25.96 -7.08
CA TYR A 794 -30.05 -26.00 -7.16
C TYR A 794 -29.43 -24.67 -6.69
N PRO A 795 -28.35 -24.72 -5.88
CA PRO A 795 -27.56 -25.89 -5.49
C PRO A 795 -28.06 -26.64 -4.25
N ALA A 796 -29.13 -26.18 -3.60
CA ALA A 796 -29.67 -26.87 -2.43
C ALA A 796 -30.11 -28.30 -2.78
N ARG A 797 -29.97 -29.19 -1.81
CA ARG A 797 -30.24 -30.64 -1.94
C ARG A 797 -31.33 -31.13 -1.01
N HIS A 798 -31.79 -30.28 -0.09
CA HIS A 798 -32.74 -30.62 0.95
C HIS A 798 -33.71 -29.45 1.25
N PHE A 799 -34.86 -29.76 1.85
CA PHE A 799 -35.86 -28.77 2.28
C PHE A 799 -36.20 -29.01 3.76
N ALA A 800 -36.52 -27.97 4.51
CA ALA A 800 -36.89 -28.08 5.93
C ALA A 800 -38.33 -27.60 6.20
N SER A 801 -39.27 -27.88 5.31
CA SER A 801 -40.64 -27.36 5.41
C SER A 801 -41.72 -28.40 5.08
N SER A 802 -42.91 -28.19 5.64
CA SER A 802 -44.15 -28.89 5.28
C SER A 802 -45.06 -28.06 4.36
N HIS A 803 -44.80 -26.77 4.16
CA HIS A 803 -45.65 -25.87 3.38
C HIS A 803 -45.52 -26.10 1.87
N THR A 804 -46.59 -25.96 1.10
CA THR A 804 -46.59 -26.22 -0.36
C THR A 804 -46.90 -24.98 -1.20
N ASP A 805 -47.18 -23.83 -0.59
CA ASP A 805 -47.48 -22.57 -1.27
C ASP A 805 -46.34 -22.17 -2.23
N ALA A 806 -46.69 -21.95 -3.51
CA ALA A 806 -45.76 -21.59 -4.57
C ALA A 806 -45.18 -20.17 -4.43
N ASN A 807 -45.76 -19.34 -3.55
CA ASN A 807 -45.25 -18.00 -3.25
C ASN A 807 -44.23 -17.98 -2.11
N LEU A 808 -43.99 -19.12 -1.43
CA LEU A 808 -42.88 -19.23 -0.47
C LEU A 808 -41.57 -19.52 -1.21
N PRO A 809 -40.44 -18.96 -0.75
CA PRO A 809 -39.12 -19.31 -1.30
C PRO A 809 -38.82 -20.80 -1.08
N ARG A 810 -38.08 -21.41 -2.01
CA ARG A 810 -37.51 -22.76 -1.82
C ARG A 810 -36.19 -22.66 -1.08
N MET A 811 -35.72 -23.76 -0.48
CA MET A 811 -34.30 -23.83 -0.13
C MET A 811 -33.46 -23.71 -1.41
N GLY A 812 -32.38 -22.93 -1.36
CA GLY A 812 -31.54 -22.59 -2.51
C GLY A 812 -32.10 -21.49 -3.41
N GLU A 813 -33.24 -20.86 -3.09
CA GLU A 813 -33.73 -19.71 -3.86
C GLU A 813 -32.67 -18.59 -3.87
N ARG A 814 -32.39 -18.00 -5.04
CA ARG A 814 -31.33 -16.98 -5.21
C ARG A 814 -31.92 -15.57 -5.22
N LEU A 815 -31.59 -14.80 -4.18
CA LEU A 815 -31.99 -13.39 -4.03
C LEU A 815 -30.83 -12.49 -4.47
N ARG A 816 -31.10 -11.52 -5.34
CA ARG A 816 -30.12 -10.56 -5.86
C ARG A 816 -30.52 -9.15 -5.44
N LEU A 817 -29.57 -8.35 -4.97
CA LEU A 817 -29.80 -6.92 -4.78
C LEU A 817 -29.96 -6.25 -6.15
N ARG A 818 -30.99 -5.44 -6.34
CA ARG A 818 -31.26 -4.79 -7.63
C ARG A 818 -30.04 -4.01 -8.12
N LYS A 819 -29.71 -4.16 -9.40
CA LYS A 819 -28.56 -3.50 -10.04
C LYS A 819 -28.53 -1.97 -9.80
N GLY A 820 -29.70 -1.32 -9.80
CA GLY A 820 -29.84 0.12 -9.62
C GLY A 820 -29.82 0.61 -8.17
N PHE A 821 -29.64 -0.27 -7.17
CA PHE A 821 -29.55 0.16 -5.78
C PHE A 821 -28.23 0.92 -5.54
N ASP A 822 -28.32 2.14 -5.02
CA ASP A 822 -27.14 2.97 -4.74
C ASP A 822 -26.47 2.56 -3.42
N THR A 823 -25.22 2.11 -3.54
CA THR A 823 -24.38 1.65 -2.44
C THR A 823 -23.31 2.67 -2.04
N SER A 824 -23.17 3.77 -2.78
CA SER A 824 -22.12 4.77 -2.58
C SER A 824 -22.19 5.45 -1.21
N THR A 825 -23.38 5.51 -0.62
CA THR A 825 -23.64 6.11 0.70
C THR A 825 -23.45 5.15 1.88
N PHE A 826 -22.97 3.92 1.63
CA PHE A 826 -22.69 2.93 2.68
C PHE A 826 -21.19 2.92 3.04
N PRO A 827 -20.83 2.68 4.32
CA PRO A 827 -19.44 2.48 4.74
C PRO A 827 -18.74 1.34 3.97
N PRO A 828 -17.40 1.30 3.90
CA PRO A 828 -16.65 0.36 3.06
C PRO A 828 -17.04 -1.11 3.21
N HIS A 829 -17.11 -1.66 4.44
CA HIS A 829 -17.45 -3.08 4.64
C HIS A 829 -18.90 -3.41 4.24
N ALA A 830 -19.85 -2.54 4.62
CA ALA A 830 -21.24 -2.71 4.19
C ALA A 830 -21.37 -2.60 2.66
N ARG A 831 -20.66 -1.64 2.04
CA ARG A 831 -20.63 -1.47 0.58
C ARG A 831 -20.07 -2.71 -0.11
N ALA A 832 -18.98 -3.29 0.40
CA ALA A 832 -18.40 -4.53 -0.12
C ALA A 832 -19.41 -5.70 -0.14
N ILE A 833 -20.20 -5.82 0.93
CA ILE A 833 -21.30 -6.80 1.02
C ILE A 833 -22.38 -6.51 -0.02
N LEU A 834 -22.84 -5.26 -0.11
CA LEU A 834 -23.92 -4.88 -1.04
C LEU A 834 -23.53 -5.05 -2.52
N GLU A 835 -22.27 -4.76 -2.87
CA GLU A 835 -21.75 -5.07 -4.21
C GLU A 835 -21.68 -6.58 -4.45
N GLY A 836 -21.27 -7.36 -3.46
CA GLY A 836 -21.36 -8.83 -3.53
C GLY A 836 -22.81 -9.32 -3.76
N LEU A 837 -23.79 -8.73 -3.09
CA LEU A 837 -25.21 -9.07 -3.26
C LEU A 837 -25.79 -8.68 -4.63
N LYS A 838 -25.21 -7.70 -5.33
CA LYS A 838 -25.56 -7.37 -6.73
C LYS A 838 -25.00 -8.41 -7.70
N HIS A 839 -23.74 -8.79 -7.49
CA HIS A 839 -23.01 -9.66 -8.41
C HIS A 839 -23.31 -11.13 -8.22
N TYR A 840 -23.27 -11.58 -6.98
CA TYR A 840 -23.43 -12.98 -6.60
C TYR A 840 -24.75 -13.20 -5.87
N GLY A 841 -25.29 -12.23 -5.14
CA GLY A 841 -26.55 -12.42 -4.40
C GLY A 841 -26.41 -13.39 -3.23
N MET A 842 -27.52 -13.95 -2.77
CA MET A 842 -27.57 -14.83 -1.61
C MET A 842 -28.57 -15.97 -1.79
N PHE A 843 -28.31 -17.09 -1.11
CA PHE A 843 -29.15 -18.28 -1.09
C PHE A 843 -29.99 -18.35 0.17
N VAL A 844 -31.26 -18.74 0.00
CA VAL A 844 -32.11 -19.18 1.11
C VAL A 844 -31.59 -20.52 1.62
N ALA A 845 -30.97 -20.48 2.81
CA ALA A 845 -30.15 -21.56 3.35
C ALA A 845 -30.85 -22.32 4.49
N ASP A 846 -31.65 -21.60 5.29
CA ASP A 846 -32.32 -22.17 6.46
C ASP A 846 -33.65 -21.44 6.78
N ASN A 847 -34.45 -22.08 7.63
CA ASN A 847 -35.61 -21.48 8.27
C ASN A 847 -35.19 -20.77 9.56
N GLY A 848 -35.24 -19.44 9.56
CA GLY A 848 -34.84 -18.59 10.70
C GLY A 848 -35.55 -17.24 10.65
N SER A 849 -34.94 -16.17 11.16
CA SER A 849 -35.48 -14.81 11.00
C SER A 849 -35.48 -14.40 9.52
N ASP A 850 -36.47 -13.62 9.10
CA ASP A 850 -36.51 -13.08 7.73
C ASP A 850 -35.37 -12.09 7.48
N TRP A 851 -34.74 -12.18 6.31
CA TRP A 851 -33.69 -11.25 5.83
C TRP A 851 -32.45 -11.17 6.72
N LEU A 852 -32.10 -12.27 7.38
CA LEU A 852 -30.95 -12.32 8.24
C LEU A 852 -29.78 -13.05 7.57
N MET A 853 -28.67 -12.33 7.38
CA MET A 853 -27.45 -12.88 6.81
C MET A 853 -26.49 -13.36 7.90
N SER A 854 -25.65 -14.36 7.58
CA SER A 854 -24.55 -14.73 8.48
C SER A 854 -23.24 -14.06 8.13
N ILE A 855 -22.60 -13.53 9.16
CA ILE A 855 -21.30 -12.90 9.14
C ILE A 855 -20.46 -13.54 10.24
N SER A 856 -19.16 -13.69 10.00
CA SER A 856 -18.24 -14.15 11.05
C SER A 856 -18.15 -13.14 12.22
N PRO A 857 -18.04 -13.59 13.48
CA PRO A 857 -17.99 -12.71 14.66
C PRO A 857 -16.65 -11.97 14.85
N ASP A 858 -16.14 -11.35 13.79
CA ASP A 858 -14.89 -10.61 13.82
C ASP A 858 -15.12 -9.17 14.31
N ARG A 859 -14.38 -8.76 15.33
CA ARG A 859 -14.53 -7.42 15.93
C ARG A 859 -14.01 -6.29 15.04
N ARG A 860 -13.31 -6.62 13.96
CA ARG A 860 -12.72 -5.67 13.02
C ARG A 860 -13.72 -5.19 11.97
N PHE A 861 -14.91 -5.79 11.87
CA PHE A 861 -15.98 -5.25 11.04
C PHE A 861 -16.44 -3.87 11.54
N GLU A 862 -16.81 -3.01 10.60
CA GLU A 862 -17.25 -1.63 10.86
C GLU A 862 -18.42 -1.29 9.93
N GLY A 863 -19.41 -0.55 10.44
CA GLY A 863 -20.49 -0.01 9.61
C GLY A 863 -21.58 -1.00 9.20
N LEU A 864 -21.59 -2.23 9.73
CA LEU A 864 -22.58 -3.27 9.38
C LEU A 864 -24.02 -2.89 9.76
N GLU A 865 -24.20 -2.07 10.80
CA GLU A 865 -25.51 -1.54 11.21
C GLU A 865 -26.23 -0.77 10.09
N SER A 866 -25.48 -0.21 9.15
CA SER A 866 -26.02 0.49 7.99
C SER A 866 -26.79 -0.43 7.04
N LEU A 867 -26.55 -1.76 7.05
CA LEU A 867 -27.27 -2.74 6.22
C LEU A 867 -28.78 -2.71 6.44
N SER A 868 -29.23 -2.33 7.65
CA SER A 868 -30.66 -2.17 8.00
C SER A 868 -31.42 -1.12 7.15
N ARG A 869 -30.68 -0.25 6.44
CA ARG A 869 -31.21 0.70 5.46
C ARG A 869 -31.73 0.00 4.20
N VAL A 870 -31.17 -1.16 3.85
CA VAL A 870 -31.64 -1.99 2.73
C VAL A 870 -32.89 -2.75 3.16
N LYS A 871 -33.91 -2.77 2.29
CA LYS A 871 -35.19 -3.43 2.54
C LYS A 871 -35.37 -4.62 1.61
N GLY A 872 -36.22 -5.56 2.00
CA GLY A 872 -36.56 -6.72 1.15
C GLY A 872 -37.01 -6.34 -0.27
N ARG A 873 -37.69 -5.19 -0.45
CA ARG A 873 -38.12 -4.66 -1.76
C ARG A 873 -36.97 -4.31 -2.69
N ASP A 874 -35.79 -4.05 -2.14
CA ASP A 874 -34.58 -3.73 -2.90
C ASP A 874 -33.96 -4.98 -3.52
N PHE A 875 -34.44 -6.17 -3.14
CA PHE A 875 -34.06 -7.45 -3.73
C PHE A 875 -35.06 -7.93 -4.78
N GLU A 876 -34.58 -8.88 -5.58
CA GLU A 876 -35.36 -9.65 -6.53
C GLU A 876 -34.92 -11.11 -6.52
N VAL A 877 -35.86 -12.03 -6.75
CA VAL A 877 -35.54 -13.45 -7.00
C VAL A 877 -35.11 -13.59 -8.45
N VAL A 878 -33.95 -14.21 -8.70
CA VAL A 878 -33.48 -14.52 -10.05
C VAL A 878 -33.78 -15.97 -10.40
N VAL A 879 -33.89 -16.27 -11.70
CA VAL A 879 -34.03 -17.65 -12.18
C VAL A 879 -32.78 -18.45 -11.78
N PRO A 880 -32.92 -19.52 -10.99
CA PRO A 880 -31.79 -20.31 -10.51
C PRO A 880 -31.03 -20.96 -11.67
N THR A 881 -29.74 -21.17 -11.48
CA THR A 881 -28.91 -21.95 -12.38
C THR A 881 -29.31 -23.42 -12.26
N GLY A 882 -29.77 -24.04 -13.35
CA GLY A 882 -30.00 -25.49 -13.37
C GLY A 882 -28.72 -26.28 -13.10
N ALA A 883 -28.87 -27.58 -12.84
CA ALA A 883 -27.71 -28.48 -12.67
C ALA A 883 -26.80 -28.48 -13.93
N ASP A 884 -27.40 -28.31 -15.11
CA ASP A 884 -26.74 -28.34 -16.42
C ASP A 884 -26.59 -26.94 -17.10
N ASP A 885 -26.82 -25.86 -16.34
CA ASP A 885 -26.73 -24.48 -16.81
C ASP A 885 -25.57 -23.71 -16.14
N GLY A 886 -25.17 -22.57 -16.71
CA GLY A 886 -24.15 -21.67 -16.15
C GLY A 886 -22.71 -21.96 -16.61
N PRO A 887 -21.68 -21.41 -15.92
CA PRO A 887 -20.26 -21.52 -16.31
C PRO A 887 -19.71 -22.96 -16.34
N ARG A 888 -20.50 -23.94 -15.90
CA ARG A 888 -20.24 -25.39 -15.94
C ARG A 888 -20.49 -26.04 -17.31
N ARG A 889 -20.97 -25.30 -18.32
CA ARG A 889 -20.99 -25.75 -19.72
C ARG A 889 -19.60 -25.62 -20.36
N LYS A 890 -18.65 -26.45 -19.95
CA LYS A 890 -17.50 -26.83 -20.79
C LYS A 890 -17.10 -28.27 -20.54
#